data_AF-A0A1Q3T5G0-F1
#
_entry.id   AF-A0A1Q3T5G0-F1
#
_cell.length_a   1.000
_cell.length_b   1.000
_cell.length_c   1.000
_cell.angle_alpha   90.00
_cell.angle_beta   90.00
_cell.angle_gamma   90.00
#
_symmetry.space_group_name_H-M   'P 1'
#
loop_
_entity.id
_entity.type
_entity.pdbx_description
1 polymer ?
#
loop_
_entity_poly.entity_id
_entity_poly.type
_entity_poly.pdbx_seq_one_letter_code
_entity_poly.pdbx_strand_id
1 'polypeptide(L)'
;MPEQKGLHIIHSLRQNWLRNYLLASLLYVLAISIVIVTAGRLAFHWSWWIIAPLFIVLAILVYWIKPFRRISPLDISSFLNHTYPQLEESSQLLLLPADSLPLLQQLQQQKLERSIQTIPVPAAMHRPLKKAFILLGAAIVFCLLTILLKPLLQHADDTKVTGNATEAPAKEVILAGISQFNVQVTPPAYTRMGKRQQEQFTLKVEEGSVVVWEIKANRKVAALQLIFNNREHIPLKPVSTDSTVWTLQRTIKEPGFYQVELEGNSSPLYTLEVIHDQPATINIITPQQYTTIEPGRKAITNLQARIADDYGIKDASIIATKASGKGESVSFKEQQLNFPVRFNEQKEVLLTRQLDLASMGLQGGDELYFYIKAVDNHGQESRSDMYFISLPDTSELLSMSGMEAGVDQFPEYFRSQRQIIMDTEKLLKEQSGISKDSFNSRSNQLGIDQKLLRLRYGKFLGEESESGGHSPDDGHDHGGEFEYGDVQSLIDQYTHKHDNAEDATFFEPEQKAQLKAILTEMWNSELKLRTFIPAEALPYEYKALRLLKDLQQKSRAYVGKTSIKMPPLKPEKRLTGNLEKITPANEPSKNQAGDELQANLRKAVAVLEQLKQRKQLAAEDQLPLSVAEKAISEKAIQQPGEFLPALSAVRAIGQAPAAAAKQDIVKAQTALQKILATTTILPQKKNERAGGLAQYYFKNLSE
;
A
#
# COMPACT_ATOMS: atom_id res chain seq x y z
N MET A 1 -60.38 -25.13 -24.10
CA MET A 1 -59.75 -23.82 -24.34
C MET A 1 -58.23 -23.96 -24.24
N PRO A 2 -57.50 -23.94 -25.37
CA PRO A 2 -56.04 -24.02 -25.40
C PRO A 2 -55.33 -22.69 -25.02
N GLU A 3 -56.04 -21.57 -25.07
CA GLU A 3 -55.52 -20.18 -25.06
C GLU A 3 -55.01 -19.63 -23.71
N GLN A 4 -54.78 -20.47 -22.70
CA GLN A 4 -54.29 -20.03 -21.38
C GLN A 4 -53.15 -20.89 -20.81
N LYS A 5 -52.64 -21.86 -21.58
CA LYS A 5 -51.60 -22.78 -21.09
C LYS A 5 -50.24 -22.09 -20.94
N GLY A 6 -49.89 -21.16 -21.84
CA GLY A 6 -48.64 -20.41 -21.78
C GLY A 6 -48.53 -19.51 -20.54
N LEU A 7 -49.63 -18.81 -20.21
CA LEU A 7 -49.71 -17.97 -19.01
C LEU A 7 -49.52 -18.80 -17.73
N HIS A 8 -50.18 -19.96 -17.63
CA HIS A 8 -50.03 -20.85 -16.48
C HIS A 8 -48.58 -21.36 -16.33
N ILE A 9 -47.90 -21.66 -17.43
CA ILE A 9 -46.48 -22.07 -17.42
C ILE A 9 -45.60 -20.94 -16.88
N ILE A 10 -45.76 -19.70 -17.36
CA ILE A 10 -44.98 -18.54 -16.88
C ILE A 10 -45.21 -18.31 -15.37
N HIS A 11 -46.46 -18.41 -14.91
CA HIS A 11 -46.79 -18.29 -13.48
C HIS A 11 -46.19 -19.42 -12.63
N SER A 12 -46.22 -20.67 -13.12
CA SER A 12 -45.59 -21.80 -12.43
C SER A 12 -44.06 -21.67 -12.35
N LEU A 13 -43.42 -21.17 -13.41
CA LEU A 13 -41.97 -20.91 -13.45
C LEU A 13 -41.60 -19.79 -12.48
N ARG A 14 -42.42 -18.74 -12.40
CA ARG A 14 -42.26 -17.67 -11.39
C ARG A 14 -42.31 -18.22 -9.97
N GLN A 15 -43.32 -19.06 -9.65
CA GLN A 15 -43.45 -19.66 -8.33
C GLN A 15 -42.27 -20.58 -7.98
N ASN A 16 -41.82 -21.39 -8.95
CA ASN A 16 -40.65 -22.25 -8.78
C ASN A 16 -39.36 -21.45 -8.56
N TRP A 17 -39.18 -20.35 -9.30
CA TRP A 17 -38.05 -19.44 -9.10
C TRP A 17 -38.07 -18.83 -7.70
N LEU A 18 -39.22 -18.28 -7.29
CA LEU A 18 -39.41 -17.69 -5.96
C LEU A 18 -39.08 -18.71 -4.86
N ARG A 19 -39.61 -19.93 -4.97
CA ARG A 19 -39.35 -21.00 -4.00
C ARG A 19 -37.86 -21.36 -3.94
N ASN A 20 -37.20 -21.56 -5.08
CA ASN A 20 -35.77 -21.91 -5.11
C ASN A 20 -34.90 -20.80 -4.56
N TYR A 21 -35.24 -19.54 -4.83
CA TYR A 21 -34.47 -18.39 -4.39
C TYR A 21 -34.68 -18.13 -2.88
N LEU A 22 -35.90 -18.31 -2.36
CA LEU A 22 -36.19 -18.30 -0.92
C LEU A 22 -35.44 -19.42 -0.19
N LEU A 23 -35.53 -20.66 -0.68
CA LEU A 23 -34.79 -21.79 -0.10
C LEU A 23 -33.28 -21.55 -0.12
N ALA A 24 -32.73 -21.06 -1.23
CA ALA A 24 -31.31 -20.72 -1.31
C ALA A 24 -30.92 -19.64 -0.29
N SER A 25 -31.76 -18.61 -0.12
CA SER A 25 -31.50 -17.54 0.87
C SER A 25 -31.51 -18.05 2.31
N LEU A 26 -32.45 -18.92 2.67
CA LEU A 26 -32.49 -19.56 3.99
C LEU A 26 -31.26 -20.43 4.24
N LEU A 27 -30.82 -21.19 3.24
CA LEU A 27 -29.61 -22.01 3.32
C LEU A 27 -28.35 -21.16 3.50
N TYR A 28 -28.24 -20.01 2.83
CA TYR A 28 -27.13 -19.07 3.05
C TYR A 28 -27.13 -18.50 4.47
N VAL A 29 -28.30 -18.08 4.97
CA VAL A 29 -28.44 -17.56 6.34
C VAL A 29 -28.06 -18.62 7.37
N LEU A 30 -28.46 -19.87 7.16
CA LEU A 30 -28.09 -20.99 8.02
C LEU A 30 -26.58 -21.23 8.02
N ALA A 31 -25.95 -21.24 6.84
CA ALA A 31 -24.50 -21.42 6.73
C ALA A 31 -23.72 -20.29 7.42
N ILE A 32 -24.13 -19.04 7.23
CA ILE A 32 -23.54 -17.87 7.90
C ILE A 32 -23.71 -17.97 9.43
N SER A 33 -24.88 -18.37 9.90
CA SER A 33 -25.15 -18.53 11.34
C SER A 33 -24.24 -19.60 11.96
N ILE A 34 -23.99 -20.71 11.26
CA ILE A 34 -23.05 -21.75 11.69
C ILE A 34 -21.62 -21.20 11.77
N VAL A 35 -21.16 -20.46 10.76
CA VAL A 35 -19.80 -19.88 10.73
C VAL A 35 -19.61 -18.82 11.82
N ILE A 36 -20.60 -17.95 12.06
CA ILE A 36 -20.51 -16.93 13.10
C ILE A 36 -20.47 -17.56 14.49
N VAL A 37 -21.33 -18.56 14.75
CA VAL A 37 -21.35 -19.22 16.06
C VAL A 37 -20.11 -20.10 16.28
N THR A 38 -19.60 -20.78 15.25
CA THR A 38 -18.31 -21.51 15.34
C THR A 38 -17.16 -20.55 15.68
N ALA A 39 -17.05 -19.41 15.00
CA ALA A 39 -16.04 -18.39 15.28
C ALA A 39 -16.20 -17.76 16.68
N GLY A 40 -17.43 -17.39 17.06
CA GLY A 40 -17.73 -16.86 18.39
C GLY A 40 -17.50 -17.87 19.52
N ARG A 41 -17.64 -19.17 19.26
CA ARG A 41 -17.25 -20.22 20.21
C ARG A 41 -15.74 -20.30 20.39
N LEU A 42 -14.97 -20.17 19.30
CA LEU A 42 -13.51 -20.15 19.36
C LEU A 42 -12.98 -18.91 20.10
N ALA A 43 -13.55 -17.72 19.85
CA ALA A 43 -13.07 -16.47 20.43
C ALA A 43 -13.66 -16.14 21.82
N PHE A 44 -14.94 -16.43 22.05
CA PHE A 44 -15.73 -15.96 23.20
C PHE A 44 -16.52 -17.06 23.92
N HIS A 45 -16.27 -18.33 23.59
CA HIS A 45 -16.89 -19.50 24.24
C HIS A 45 -18.42 -19.54 24.19
N TRP A 46 -19.00 -19.01 23.11
CA TRP A 46 -20.44 -19.05 22.87
C TRP A 46 -21.02 -20.48 22.79
N SER A 47 -22.27 -20.57 23.26
CA SER A 47 -23.04 -21.81 23.23
C SER A 47 -23.66 -22.06 21.86
N TRP A 48 -23.78 -23.34 21.47
CA TRP A 48 -24.39 -23.74 20.19
C TRP A 48 -25.86 -23.34 20.05
N TRP A 49 -26.56 -23.15 21.18
CA TRP A 49 -27.95 -22.72 21.22
C TRP A 49 -28.19 -21.34 20.58
N ILE A 50 -27.14 -20.54 20.37
CA ILE A 50 -27.21 -19.22 19.74
C ILE A 50 -27.47 -19.30 18.23
N ILE A 51 -27.25 -20.46 17.58
CA ILE A 51 -27.51 -20.62 16.13
C ILE A 51 -28.98 -20.33 15.79
N ALA A 52 -29.91 -20.85 16.60
CA ALA A 52 -31.35 -20.71 16.34
C ALA A 52 -31.85 -19.25 16.38
N PRO A 53 -31.60 -18.45 17.44
CA PRO A 53 -32.01 -17.05 17.45
C PRO A 53 -31.29 -16.21 16.39
N LEU A 54 -30.00 -16.46 16.14
CA LEU A 54 -29.23 -15.74 15.11
C LEU A 54 -29.78 -16.01 13.70
N PHE A 55 -30.12 -17.27 13.42
CA PHE A 55 -30.75 -17.67 12.16
C PHE A 55 -32.09 -16.95 11.96
N ILE A 56 -32.95 -16.89 12.99
CA ILE A 56 -34.26 -16.25 12.91
C ILE A 56 -34.11 -14.75 12.61
N VAL A 57 -33.23 -14.05 13.32
CA VAL A 57 -32.98 -12.61 13.11
C VAL A 57 -32.46 -12.34 11.70
N LEU A 58 -31.46 -13.10 11.25
CA LEU A 58 -30.90 -12.93 9.91
C LEU A 58 -31.90 -13.33 8.80
N ALA A 59 -32.75 -14.32 9.03
CA ALA A 59 -33.78 -14.72 8.06
C ALA A 59 -34.85 -13.62 7.90
N ILE A 60 -35.28 -13.00 9.00
CA ILE A 60 -36.18 -11.84 8.97
C ILE A 60 -35.52 -10.68 8.22
N LEU A 61 -34.27 -10.35 8.54
CA LEU A 61 -33.53 -9.27 7.90
C LEU A 61 -33.39 -9.48 6.38
N VAL A 62 -33.01 -10.69 5.95
CA VAL A 62 -32.91 -11.03 4.52
C VAL A 62 -34.27 -10.97 3.83
N TYR A 63 -35.35 -11.41 4.49
CA TYR A 63 -36.72 -11.33 3.97
C TYR A 63 -37.15 -9.89 3.66
N TRP A 64 -36.72 -8.91 4.49
CA TRP A 64 -37.05 -7.49 4.30
C TRP A 64 -36.15 -6.78 3.28
N ILE A 65 -34.85 -7.11 3.21
CA ILE A 65 -33.89 -6.41 2.34
C ILE A 65 -33.98 -6.88 0.89
N LYS A 66 -34.18 -8.17 0.66
CA LYS A 66 -34.18 -8.73 -0.70
C LYS A 66 -35.54 -8.47 -1.36
N PRO A 67 -35.57 -8.01 -2.62
CA PRO A 67 -36.80 -7.68 -3.33
C PRO A 67 -37.53 -8.94 -3.85
N PHE A 68 -37.71 -9.97 -3.02
CA PHE A 68 -38.40 -11.21 -3.39
C PHE A 68 -39.81 -10.95 -3.92
N ARG A 69 -40.47 -9.90 -3.41
CA ARG A 69 -41.83 -9.50 -3.81
C ARG A 69 -41.90 -8.78 -5.15
N ARG A 70 -40.77 -8.34 -5.74
CA ARG A 70 -40.74 -7.56 -6.98
C ARG A 70 -40.64 -8.40 -8.25
N ILE A 71 -40.39 -9.72 -8.15
CA ILE A 71 -40.31 -10.60 -9.33
C ILE A 71 -41.71 -10.73 -9.94
N SER A 72 -41.89 -10.12 -11.10
CA SER A 72 -43.12 -10.10 -11.87
C SER A 72 -43.13 -11.19 -12.96
N PRO A 73 -44.30 -11.56 -13.50
CA PRO A 73 -44.38 -12.41 -14.69
C PRO A 73 -43.64 -11.83 -15.91
N LEU A 74 -43.50 -10.49 -16.01
CA LEU A 74 -42.75 -9.83 -17.08
C LEU A 74 -41.23 -10.07 -17.00
N ASP A 75 -40.69 -10.20 -15.79
CA ASP A 75 -39.27 -10.52 -15.61
C ASP A 75 -38.98 -11.95 -16.09
N ILE A 76 -39.92 -12.86 -15.87
CA ILE A 76 -39.80 -14.26 -16.31
C ILE A 76 -39.93 -14.36 -17.83
N SER A 77 -40.84 -13.62 -18.46
CA SER A 77 -40.94 -13.61 -19.94
C SER A 77 -39.69 -13.00 -20.58
N SER A 78 -39.18 -11.89 -20.07
CA SER A 78 -37.93 -11.28 -20.54
C SER A 78 -36.72 -12.22 -20.37
N PHE A 79 -36.67 -12.95 -19.26
CA PHE A 79 -35.65 -13.98 -19.05
C PHE A 79 -35.76 -15.16 -20.02
N LEU A 80 -36.99 -15.63 -20.29
CA LEU A 80 -37.24 -16.73 -21.22
C LEU A 80 -36.86 -16.34 -22.66
N ASN A 81 -37.19 -15.13 -23.08
CA ASN A 81 -36.80 -14.58 -24.38
C ASN A 81 -35.29 -14.63 -24.59
N HIS A 82 -34.52 -14.12 -23.63
CA HIS A 82 -33.06 -14.09 -23.71
C HIS A 82 -32.43 -15.49 -23.66
N THR A 83 -33.09 -16.45 -23.02
CA THR A 83 -32.57 -17.82 -22.85
C THR A 83 -32.90 -18.72 -24.03
N TYR A 84 -34.05 -18.51 -24.69
CA TYR A 84 -34.55 -19.38 -25.75
C TYR A 84 -34.85 -18.57 -27.01
N PRO A 85 -33.95 -18.59 -28.02
CA PRO A 85 -34.15 -17.90 -29.29
C PRO A 85 -35.44 -18.30 -30.04
N GLN A 86 -35.97 -19.50 -29.76
CA GLN A 86 -37.23 -20.02 -30.32
C GLN A 86 -38.47 -19.22 -29.90
N LEU A 87 -38.35 -18.38 -28.86
CA LEU A 87 -39.42 -17.49 -28.40
C LEU A 87 -39.41 -16.12 -29.10
N GLU A 88 -38.46 -15.86 -30.01
CA GLU A 88 -38.41 -14.69 -30.89
C GLU A 88 -38.64 -13.36 -30.15
N GLU A 89 -38.09 -13.22 -28.94
CA GLU A 89 -38.26 -12.05 -28.06
C GLU A 89 -39.74 -11.66 -27.79
N SER A 90 -40.68 -12.59 -27.98
CA SER A 90 -42.13 -12.29 -28.04
C SER A 90 -42.94 -12.93 -26.90
N SER A 91 -42.32 -13.56 -25.91
CA SER A 91 -43.04 -14.29 -24.84
C SER A 91 -43.90 -13.41 -23.92
N GLN A 92 -43.75 -12.08 -23.97
CA GLN A 92 -44.63 -11.13 -23.29
C GLN A 92 -46.07 -11.19 -23.81
N LEU A 93 -46.28 -11.57 -25.09
CA LEU A 93 -47.62 -11.73 -25.68
C LEU A 93 -48.46 -12.81 -24.97
N LEU A 94 -47.81 -13.77 -24.29
CA LEU A 94 -48.51 -14.82 -23.51
C LEU A 94 -49.12 -14.30 -22.20
N LEU A 95 -48.81 -13.05 -21.80
CA LEU A 95 -49.37 -12.41 -20.61
C LEU A 95 -50.62 -11.57 -20.92
N LEU A 96 -50.90 -11.31 -22.21
CA LEU A 96 -52.01 -10.48 -22.67
C LEU A 96 -53.19 -11.35 -23.16
N PRO A 97 -54.45 -10.93 -22.95
CA PRO A 97 -55.60 -11.65 -23.45
C PRO A 97 -55.67 -11.60 -24.98
N ALA A 98 -55.94 -12.74 -25.62
CA ALA A 98 -55.94 -12.89 -27.09
C ALA A 98 -56.88 -11.90 -27.80
N ASP A 99 -58.00 -11.56 -27.18
CA ASP A 99 -59.00 -10.62 -27.71
C ASP A 99 -58.51 -9.17 -27.83
N SER A 100 -57.41 -8.82 -27.16
CA SER A 100 -56.83 -7.47 -27.15
C SER A 100 -55.72 -7.27 -28.19
N LEU A 101 -55.34 -8.32 -28.91
CA LEU A 101 -54.15 -8.33 -29.77
C LEU A 101 -54.53 -8.21 -31.26
N PRO A 102 -53.78 -7.40 -32.06
CA PRO A 102 -53.89 -7.40 -33.53
C PRO A 102 -53.63 -8.78 -34.14
N LEU A 103 -54.16 -9.03 -35.35
CA LEU A 103 -54.11 -10.34 -36.04
C LEU A 103 -52.71 -10.99 -36.08
N LEU A 104 -51.66 -10.21 -36.37
CA LEU A 104 -50.27 -10.70 -36.39
C LEU A 104 -49.78 -11.13 -35.00
N GLN A 105 -50.16 -10.40 -33.96
CA GLN A 105 -49.79 -10.72 -32.58
C GLN A 105 -50.55 -11.96 -32.08
N GLN A 106 -51.80 -12.16 -32.51
CA GLN A 106 -52.57 -13.38 -32.22
C GLN A 106 -51.93 -14.62 -32.87
N LEU A 107 -51.51 -14.54 -34.13
CA LEU A 107 -50.80 -15.64 -34.80
C LEU A 107 -49.46 -15.97 -34.11
N GLN A 108 -48.71 -14.94 -33.70
CA GLN A 108 -47.47 -15.12 -32.96
C GLN A 108 -47.71 -15.72 -31.56
N GLN A 109 -48.77 -15.30 -30.87
CA GLN A 109 -49.18 -15.87 -29.59
C GLN A 109 -49.51 -17.36 -29.73
N GLN A 110 -50.26 -17.75 -30.77
CA GLN A 110 -50.61 -19.15 -31.03
C GLN A 110 -49.38 -20.02 -31.35
N LYS A 111 -48.39 -19.47 -32.06
CA LYS A 111 -47.08 -20.12 -32.30
C LYS A 111 -46.31 -20.30 -30.99
N LEU A 112 -46.24 -19.26 -30.16
CA LEU A 112 -45.58 -19.27 -28.85
C LEU A 112 -46.20 -20.27 -27.87
N GLU A 113 -47.54 -20.43 -27.88
CA GLU A 113 -48.22 -21.40 -27.01
C GLU A 113 -47.80 -22.86 -27.28
N ARG A 114 -47.43 -23.17 -28.52
CA ARG A 114 -46.89 -24.49 -28.89
C ARG A 114 -45.43 -24.61 -28.50
N SER A 115 -44.63 -23.58 -28.77
CA SER A 115 -43.19 -23.57 -28.46
C SER A 115 -42.89 -23.57 -26.97
N ILE A 116 -43.68 -22.89 -26.12
CA ILE A 116 -43.42 -22.83 -24.68
C ILE A 116 -43.62 -24.17 -23.96
N GLN A 117 -44.41 -25.07 -24.53
CA GLN A 117 -44.68 -26.40 -23.95
C GLN A 117 -43.51 -27.37 -24.14
N THR A 118 -42.65 -27.15 -25.14
CA THR A 118 -41.50 -28.02 -25.44
C THR A 118 -40.20 -27.53 -24.82
N ILE A 119 -40.22 -26.36 -24.17
CA ILE A 119 -39.02 -25.75 -23.58
C ILE A 119 -38.70 -26.36 -22.21
N PRO A 120 -37.45 -26.82 -21.98
CA PRO A 120 -37.03 -27.31 -20.66
C PRO A 120 -36.92 -26.17 -19.64
N VAL A 121 -37.04 -26.48 -18.35
CA VAL A 121 -36.84 -25.49 -17.29
C VAL A 121 -35.37 -25.01 -17.29
N PRO A 122 -35.11 -23.69 -17.35
CA PRO A 122 -33.75 -23.15 -17.38
C PRO A 122 -32.89 -23.61 -16.20
N ALA A 123 -31.71 -24.17 -16.48
CA ALA A 123 -30.77 -24.61 -15.45
C ALA A 123 -30.34 -23.49 -14.48
N ALA A 124 -30.36 -22.22 -14.95
CA ALA A 124 -30.09 -21.03 -14.14
C ALA A 124 -31.01 -20.91 -12.92
N MET A 125 -32.26 -21.40 -13.01
CA MET A 125 -33.24 -21.35 -11.92
C MET A 125 -32.87 -22.27 -10.74
N HIS A 126 -32.00 -23.26 -10.96
CA HIS A 126 -31.50 -24.17 -9.92
C HIS A 126 -30.07 -23.84 -9.45
N ARG A 127 -29.32 -23.01 -10.19
CA ARG A 127 -27.95 -22.59 -9.82
C ARG A 127 -27.80 -21.96 -8.43
N PRO A 128 -28.66 -21.01 -7.99
CA PRO A 128 -28.49 -20.40 -6.67
C PRO A 128 -28.67 -21.42 -5.53
N LEU A 129 -29.56 -22.39 -5.72
CA LEU A 129 -29.81 -23.46 -4.77
C LEU A 129 -28.61 -24.42 -4.67
N LYS A 130 -28.01 -24.81 -5.81
CA LYS A 130 -26.78 -25.63 -5.82
C LYS A 130 -25.62 -24.94 -5.09
N LYS A 131 -25.40 -23.65 -5.33
CA LYS A 131 -24.37 -22.86 -4.64
C LYS A 131 -24.61 -22.79 -3.13
N ALA A 132 -25.87 -22.62 -2.72
CA ALA A 132 -26.25 -22.58 -1.31
C ALA A 132 -25.97 -23.92 -0.60
N PHE A 133 -26.27 -25.05 -1.25
CA PHE A 133 -25.93 -26.38 -0.70
C PHE A 133 -24.43 -26.62 -0.57
N ILE A 134 -23.62 -26.19 -1.55
CA ILE A 134 -22.16 -26.29 -1.48
C ILE A 134 -21.62 -25.46 -0.31
N LEU A 135 -22.11 -24.23 -0.14
CA LEU A 135 -21.68 -23.34 0.93
C LEU A 135 -22.08 -23.87 2.31
N LEU A 136 -23.30 -24.40 2.46
CA LEU A 136 -23.73 -25.06 3.69
C LEU A 136 -22.86 -26.28 4.01
N GLY A 137 -22.54 -27.11 3.01
CA GLY A 137 -21.63 -28.23 3.17
C GLY A 137 -20.24 -27.80 3.66
N ALA A 138 -19.68 -26.74 3.08
CA ALA A 138 -18.40 -26.17 3.51
C ALA A 138 -18.46 -25.63 4.95
N ALA A 139 -19.55 -24.95 5.34
CA ALA A 139 -19.73 -24.45 6.70
C ALA A 139 -19.82 -25.58 7.73
N ILE A 140 -20.50 -26.69 7.39
CA ILE A 140 -20.58 -27.89 8.24
C ILE A 140 -19.20 -28.55 8.36
N VAL A 141 -18.47 -28.70 7.26
CA VAL A 141 -17.11 -29.25 7.27
C VAL A 141 -16.18 -28.38 8.12
N PHE A 142 -16.24 -27.06 8.00
CA PHE A 142 -15.49 -26.12 8.83
C PHE A 142 -15.82 -26.31 10.32
N CYS A 143 -17.10 -26.36 10.67
CA CYS A 143 -17.54 -26.64 12.04
C CYS A 143 -16.97 -27.97 12.57
N LEU A 144 -17.12 -29.06 11.80
CA LEU A 144 -16.59 -30.39 12.14
C LEU A 144 -15.06 -30.38 12.32
N LEU A 145 -14.34 -29.70 11.42
CA LEU A 145 -12.89 -29.60 11.46
C LEU A 145 -12.42 -28.85 12.71
N THR A 146 -13.10 -27.77 13.11
CA THR A 146 -12.79 -27.05 14.35
C THR A 146 -13.04 -27.89 15.61
N ILE A 147 -14.05 -28.76 15.61
CA ILE A 147 -14.31 -29.69 16.72
C ILE A 147 -13.23 -30.78 16.77
N LEU A 148 -12.85 -31.34 15.61
CA LEU A 148 -11.90 -32.44 15.50
C LEU A 148 -10.44 -32.02 15.77
N LEU A 149 -10.05 -30.81 15.36
CA LEU A 149 -8.70 -30.26 15.59
C LEU A 149 -8.54 -29.57 16.94
N LYS A 150 -9.61 -29.34 17.70
CA LYS A 150 -9.55 -28.74 19.05
C LYS A 150 -8.53 -29.41 19.99
N PRO A 151 -8.46 -30.75 20.13
CA PRO A 151 -7.45 -31.40 20.97
C PRO A 151 -6.01 -31.20 20.48
N LEU A 152 -5.81 -30.99 19.16
CA LEU A 152 -4.50 -30.74 18.56
C LEU A 152 -4.05 -29.28 18.77
N LEU A 153 -4.99 -28.33 18.72
CA LEU A 153 -4.76 -26.90 18.94
C LEU A 153 -4.63 -26.56 20.43
N GLN A 154 -5.33 -27.27 21.33
CA GLN A 154 -5.19 -27.09 22.78
C GLN A 154 -3.81 -27.52 23.30
N HIS A 155 -3.14 -28.48 22.65
CA HIS A 155 -1.73 -28.81 22.95
C HIS A 155 -0.74 -27.75 22.42
N ALA A 156 -1.17 -26.84 21.54
CA ALA A 156 -0.35 -25.72 21.07
C ALA A 156 -0.58 -24.42 21.88
N ASP A 157 -1.73 -24.29 22.56
CA ASP A 157 -2.02 -23.13 23.42
C ASP A 157 -1.36 -23.22 24.81
N ASP A 158 -0.87 -24.39 25.26
CA ASP A 158 0.08 -24.50 26.39
C ASP A 158 1.49 -23.95 26.05
N THR A 159 1.70 -23.50 24.80
CA THR A 159 2.90 -22.76 24.37
C THR A 159 2.63 -21.32 23.96
N LYS A 160 1.49 -20.73 24.36
CA LYS A 160 1.33 -19.27 24.31
C LYS A 160 2.02 -18.63 25.50
N VAL A 161 3.25 -18.22 25.22
CA VAL A 161 4.02 -17.18 25.89
C VAL A 161 3.11 -15.99 26.21
N THR A 162 2.64 -15.94 27.45
CA THR A 162 2.18 -14.71 28.10
C THR A 162 3.43 -13.88 28.35
N GLY A 163 3.73 -12.98 27.43
CA GLY A 163 4.64 -11.87 27.68
C GLY A 163 4.14 -11.09 28.89
N ASN A 164 5.05 -10.88 29.85
CA ASN A 164 4.89 -10.19 31.15
C ASN A 164 4.84 -11.09 32.39
N ALA A 165 5.54 -12.22 32.38
CA ALA A 165 6.29 -12.62 33.56
C ALA A 165 7.74 -12.23 33.35
N THR A 166 8.28 -11.37 34.22
CA THR A 166 9.70 -11.38 34.52
C THR A 166 9.97 -12.77 35.09
N GLU A 167 10.22 -13.75 34.23
CA GLU A 167 10.70 -15.06 34.66
C GLU A 167 11.99 -14.77 35.43
N ALA A 168 11.95 -15.03 36.74
CA ALA A 168 13.17 -15.11 37.51
C ALA A 168 14.09 -16.07 36.74
N PRO A 169 15.30 -15.64 36.38
CA PRO A 169 16.13 -16.40 35.48
C PRO A 169 16.37 -17.78 36.07
N ALA A 170 16.22 -18.82 35.26
CA ALA A 170 16.53 -20.18 35.63
C ALA A 170 17.91 -20.22 36.31
N LYS A 171 17.97 -20.80 37.51
CA LYS A 171 19.20 -20.84 38.32
C LYS A 171 20.33 -21.45 37.50
N GLU A 172 21.31 -20.63 37.13
CA GLU A 172 22.42 -21.07 36.28
C GLU A 172 23.22 -22.16 36.96
N VAL A 173 23.65 -23.16 36.19
CA VAL A 173 24.56 -24.20 36.68
C VAL A 173 25.97 -23.61 36.66
N ILE A 174 26.54 -23.46 37.86
CA ILE A 174 27.87 -22.89 38.08
C ILE A 174 28.84 -24.04 38.37
N LEU A 175 30.09 -23.92 37.92
CA LEU A 175 31.16 -24.88 38.21
C LEU A 175 31.37 -25.07 39.72
N ALA A 176 31.49 -26.33 40.14
CA ALA A 176 31.93 -26.68 41.48
C ALA A 176 33.37 -26.16 41.70
N GLY A 177 33.53 -25.18 42.59
CA GLY A 177 34.81 -24.48 42.78
C GLY A 177 34.69 -22.96 42.79
N ILE A 178 33.59 -22.41 42.24
CA ILE A 178 33.28 -20.98 42.28
C ILE A 178 32.35 -20.72 43.46
N SER A 179 32.76 -19.87 44.42
CA SER A 179 31.96 -19.52 45.59
C SER A 179 31.07 -18.29 45.38
N GLN A 180 31.55 -17.33 44.57
CA GLN A 180 30.85 -16.09 44.28
C GLN A 180 31.36 -15.54 42.95
N PHE A 181 30.53 -14.80 42.23
CA PHE A 181 30.94 -14.07 41.03
C PHE A 181 30.08 -12.82 40.89
N ASN A 182 30.64 -11.80 40.27
CA ASN A 182 29.97 -10.55 39.95
C ASN A 182 30.37 -10.14 38.53
N VAL A 183 29.39 -9.81 37.70
CA VAL A 183 29.65 -9.29 36.36
C VAL A 183 29.14 -7.86 36.29
N GLN A 184 30.06 -6.93 36.04
CA GLN A 184 29.75 -5.52 35.89
C GLN A 184 29.74 -5.15 34.41
N VAL A 185 28.65 -4.56 33.95
CA VAL A 185 28.49 -4.06 32.58
C VAL A 185 28.47 -2.54 32.60
N THR A 186 29.36 -1.93 31.81
CA THR A 186 29.40 -0.48 31.56
C THR A 186 29.05 -0.22 30.10
N PRO A 187 27.82 0.26 29.82
CA PRO A 187 27.42 0.63 28.45
C PRO A 187 28.26 1.78 27.87
N PRO A 188 28.31 1.93 26.53
CA PRO A 188 28.96 3.07 25.90
C PRO A 188 28.35 4.40 26.33
N ALA A 189 29.17 5.46 26.38
CA ALA A 189 28.73 6.78 26.85
C ALA A 189 27.53 7.37 26.07
N TYR A 190 27.44 7.12 24.76
CA TYR A 190 26.37 7.62 23.90
C TYR A 190 24.97 7.09 24.29
N THR A 191 24.90 5.90 24.92
CA THR A 191 23.65 5.30 25.42
C THR A 191 23.10 6.01 26.64
N ARG A 192 23.94 6.75 27.38
CA ARG A 192 23.66 7.41 28.67
C ARG A 192 23.11 6.48 29.76
N MET A 193 23.30 5.18 29.60
CA MET A 193 22.89 4.19 30.60
C MET A 193 23.94 4.08 31.71
N GLY A 194 23.46 3.93 32.95
CA GLY A 194 24.32 3.72 34.11
C GLY A 194 25.01 2.36 34.09
N LYS A 195 26.09 2.24 34.87
CA LYS A 195 26.74 0.94 35.12
C LYS A 195 25.77 0.02 35.84
N ARG A 196 25.73 -1.25 35.43
CA ARG A 196 24.93 -2.29 36.08
C ARG A 196 25.79 -3.46 36.53
N GLN A 197 25.34 -4.14 37.58
CA GLN A 197 25.96 -5.36 38.09
C GLN A 197 24.94 -6.50 38.06
N GLN A 198 25.42 -7.71 37.78
CA GLN A 198 24.60 -8.91 37.75
C GLN A 198 25.39 -10.11 38.29
N GLU A 199 24.69 -10.99 38.99
CA GLU A 199 25.22 -12.28 39.45
C GLU A 199 24.79 -13.40 38.50
N GLN A 200 24.98 -13.17 37.20
CA GLN A 200 24.69 -14.13 36.13
C GLN A 200 25.78 -14.09 35.05
N PHE A 201 26.18 -15.26 34.57
CA PHE A 201 27.13 -15.39 33.47
C PHE A 201 26.45 -15.20 32.11
N THR A 202 25.15 -15.45 31.98
CA THR A 202 24.44 -15.07 30.75
C THR A 202 24.44 -13.55 30.57
N LEU A 203 24.91 -13.07 29.42
CA LEU A 203 25.06 -11.64 29.13
C LEU A 203 24.09 -11.18 28.05
N LYS A 204 23.46 -10.04 28.30
CA LYS A 204 22.75 -9.24 27.31
C LYS A 204 23.21 -7.79 27.45
N VAL A 205 24.01 -7.33 26.48
CA VAL A 205 24.75 -6.06 26.58
C VAL A 205 24.65 -5.25 25.31
N GLU A 206 24.72 -3.94 25.44
CA GLU A 206 24.73 -2.97 24.35
C GLU A 206 26.05 -3.10 23.58
N GLU A 207 26.00 -2.94 22.25
CA GLU A 207 27.19 -3.01 21.41
C GLU A 207 28.27 -2.02 21.89
N GLY A 208 29.51 -2.49 22.06
CA GLY A 208 30.61 -1.68 22.58
C GLY A 208 30.69 -1.59 24.11
N SER A 209 29.80 -2.27 24.84
CA SER A 209 29.85 -2.31 26.31
C SER A 209 31.14 -2.93 26.84
N VAL A 210 31.66 -2.37 27.93
CA VAL A 210 32.78 -2.94 28.68
C VAL A 210 32.24 -3.83 29.78
N VAL A 211 32.56 -5.12 29.73
CA VAL A 211 32.18 -6.12 30.71
C VAL A 211 33.38 -6.48 31.56
N VAL A 212 33.19 -6.46 32.89
CA VAL A 212 34.18 -6.88 33.87
C VAL A 212 33.64 -8.08 34.64
N TRP A 213 34.31 -9.22 34.53
CA TRP A 213 34.02 -10.39 35.34
C TRP A 213 34.90 -10.35 36.58
N GLU A 214 34.31 -10.61 37.73
CA GLU A 214 35.00 -10.85 39.00
C GLU A 214 34.53 -12.21 39.53
N ILE A 215 35.43 -13.19 39.60
CA ILE A 215 35.11 -14.56 39.99
C ILE A 215 35.94 -14.93 41.22
N LYS A 216 35.25 -15.37 42.28
CA LYS A 216 35.86 -15.84 43.52
C LYS A 216 35.78 -17.36 43.60
N ALA A 217 36.94 -18.00 43.65
CA ALA A 217 37.07 -19.43 43.87
C ALA A 217 37.02 -19.78 45.37
N ASN A 218 36.54 -21.00 45.68
CA ASN A 218 36.46 -21.51 47.05
C ASN A 218 37.82 -21.98 47.62
N ARG A 219 38.84 -22.13 46.75
CA ARG A 219 40.20 -22.55 47.07
C ARG A 219 41.20 -21.77 46.22
N LYS A 220 42.49 -21.89 46.51
CA LYS A 220 43.56 -21.39 45.63
C LYS A 220 43.56 -22.19 44.33
N VAL A 221 43.49 -21.50 43.20
CA VAL A 221 43.42 -22.10 41.86
C VAL A 221 44.66 -21.67 41.06
N ALA A 222 45.24 -22.59 40.28
CA ALA A 222 46.43 -22.27 39.47
C ALA A 222 46.10 -21.49 38.18
N ALA A 223 44.96 -21.80 37.55
CA ALA A 223 44.52 -21.19 36.30
C ALA A 223 43.00 -21.10 36.20
N LEU A 224 42.51 -19.93 35.78
CA LEU A 224 41.10 -19.67 35.46
C LEU A 224 41.05 -18.90 34.14
N GLN A 225 40.25 -19.37 33.18
CA GLN A 225 40.11 -18.74 31.87
C GLN A 225 38.67 -18.70 31.37
N LEU A 226 38.35 -17.75 30.51
CA LEU A 226 37.11 -17.73 29.73
C LEU A 226 37.40 -18.19 28.30
N ILE A 227 36.58 -19.10 27.78
CA ILE A 227 36.68 -19.61 26.41
C ILE A 227 35.52 -19.05 25.60
N PHE A 228 35.80 -18.16 24.66
CA PHE A 228 34.81 -17.55 23.78
C PHE A 228 34.70 -18.31 22.46
N ASN A 229 33.47 -18.56 22.01
CA ASN A 229 33.14 -19.11 20.69
C ASN A 229 33.92 -20.40 20.33
N ASN A 230 34.32 -21.18 21.34
CA ASN A 230 35.16 -22.38 21.25
C ASN A 230 36.54 -22.20 20.59
N ARG A 231 37.08 -20.97 20.57
CA ARG A 231 38.36 -20.68 19.88
C ARG A 231 39.30 -19.83 20.72
N GLU A 232 38.76 -18.84 21.41
CA GLU A 232 39.58 -17.83 22.08
C GLU A 232 39.63 -18.10 23.59
N HIS A 233 40.80 -18.52 24.06
CA HIS A 233 41.07 -18.77 25.48
C HIS A 233 41.69 -17.52 26.10
N ILE A 234 41.00 -16.90 27.05
CA ILE A 234 41.45 -15.68 27.71
C ILE A 234 41.66 -15.96 29.20
N PRO A 235 42.92 -15.96 29.68
CA PRO A 235 43.20 -16.15 31.10
C PRO A 235 42.74 -14.94 31.92
N LEU A 236 42.11 -15.19 33.06
CA LEU A 236 41.80 -14.14 34.04
C LEU A 236 43.07 -13.76 34.80
N LYS A 237 43.11 -12.53 35.32
CA LYS A 237 44.21 -12.03 36.17
C LYS A 237 43.83 -12.17 37.65
N PRO A 238 44.69 -12.72 38.52
CA PRO A 238 44.42 -12.78 39.94
C PRO A 238 44.51 -11.37 40.55
N VAL A 239 43.50 -11.00 41.33
CA VAL A 239 43.42 -9.72 42.06
C VAL A 239 43.99 -9.87 43.47
N SER A 240 43.81 -11.04 44.10
CA SER A 240 44.35 -11.34 45.43
C SER A 240 45.68 -12.10 45.34
N THR A 241 46.57 -11.86 46.30
CA THR A 241 47.85 -12.60 46.46
C THR A 241 47.64 -14.10 46.68
N ASP A 242 46.46 -14.48 47.18
CA ASP A 242 46.07 -15.86 47.43
C ASP A 242 45.47 -16.56 46.20
N SER A 243 45.37 -15.86 45.06
CA SER A 243 44.81 -16.35 43.79
C SER A 243 43.38 -16.91 43.93
N THR A 244 42.59 -16.27 44.79
CA THR A 244 41.20 -16.63 45.08
C THR A 244 40.20 -15.75 44.36
N VAL A 245 40.55 -14.50 44.04
CA VAL A 245 39.71 -13.56 43.28
C VAL A 245 40.39 -13.28 41.95
N TRP A 246 39.63 -13.41 40.87
CA TRP A 246 40.10 -13.31 39.50
C TRP A 246 39.26 -12.29 38.74
N THR A 247 39.91 -11.49 37.89
CA THR A 247 39.22 -10.50 37.07
C THR A 247 39.62 -10.58 35.60
N LEU A 248 38.66 -10.25 34.75
CA LEU A 248 38.88 -10.00 33.32
C LEU A 248 38.00 -8.83 32.89
N GLN A 249 38.55 -7.97 32.05
CA GLN A 249 37.83 -6.89 31.40
C GLN A 249 37.86 -7.10 29.89
N ARG A 250 36.70 -7.01 29.23
CA ARG A 250 36.60 -7.12 27.77
C ARG A 250 35.53 -6.17 27.23
N THR A 251 35.80 -5.57 26.07
CA THR A 251 34.78 -4.86 25.30
C THR A 251 34.05 -5.85 24.40
N ILE A 252 32.72 -5.87 24.49
CA ILE A 252 31.87 -6.74 23.68
C ILE A 252 31.37 -5.97 22.46
N LYS A 253 31.57 -6.54 21.26
CA LYS A 253 31.11 -5.95 19.99
C LYS A 253 30.23 -6.90 19.20
N GLU A 254 30.54 -8.19 19.24
CA GLU A 254 29.81 -9.21 18.49
C GLU A 254 29.08 -10.15 19.45
N PRO A 255 27.91 -10.69 19.05
CA PRO A 255 27.23 -11.73 19.80
C PRO A 255 28.05 -13.03 19.81
N GLY A 256 27.70 -13.92 20.74
CA GLY A 256 28.24 -15.27 20.76
C GLY A 256 27.97 -15.97 22.07
N PHE A 257 28.92 -16.77 22.50
CA PHE A 257 28.82 -17.51 23.75
C PHE A 257 30.19 -17.78 24.34
N TYR A 258 30.21 -18.08 25.64
CA TYR A 258 31.45 -18.36 26.34
C TYR A 258 31.25 -19.38 27.46
N GLN A 259 32.34 -19.96 27.94
CA GLN A 259 32.35 -20.84 29.10
C GLN A 259 33.48 -20.46 30.04
N VAL A 260 33.31 -20.73 31.32
CA VAL A 260 34.34 -20.59 32.34
C VAL A 260 35.09 -21.92 32.42
N GLU A 261 36.41 -21.89 32.40
CA GLU A 261 37.25 -23.07 32.62
C GLU A 261 38.14 -22.89 33.84
N LEU A 262 38.04 -23.85 34.77
CA LEU A 262 38.77 -23.88 36.03
C LEU A 262 39.60 -25.16 36.11
N GLU A 263 40.93 -25.04 36.03
CA GLU A 263 41.88 -26.17 36.08
C GLU A 263 41.54 -27.32 35.12
N GLY A 264 41.07 -27.00 33.91
CA GLY A 264 40.66 -27.98 32.89
C GLY A 264 39.20 -28.45 32.98
N ASN A 265 38.44 -28.04 33.99
CA ASN A 265 37.00 -28.28 34.06
C ASN A 265 36.22 -27.12 33.45
N SER A 266 35.43 -27.39 32.39
CA SER A 266 34.60 -26.38 31.72
C SER A 266 33.18 -26.32 32.28
N SER A 267 32.63 -25.11 32.41
CA SER A 267 31.23 -24.87 32.73
C SER A 267 30.31 -25.20 31.55
N PRO A 268 28.99 -25.21 31.75
CA PRO A 268 28.05 -25.06 30.65
C PRO A 268 28.32 -23.79 29.84
N LEU A 269 27.82 -23.76 28.61
CA LEU A 269 27.90 -22.59 27.74
C LEU A 269 26.95 -21.49 28.23
N TYR A 270 27.44 -20.27 28.33
CA TYR A 270 26.69 -19.06 28.66
C TYR A 270 26.48 -18.21 27.41
N THR A 271 25.27 -17.67 27.23
CA THR A 271 24.96 -16.81 26.08
C THR A 271 25.55 -15.41 26.25
N LEU A 272 25.94 -14.81 25.14
CA LEU A 272 26.39 -13.43 25.03
C LEU A 272 25.62 -12.74 23.91
N GLU A 273 24.53 -12.07 24.26
CA GLU A 273 23.69 -11.32 23.34
C GLU A 273 24.13 -9.86 23.26
N VAL A 274 24.24 -9.36 22.03
CA VAL A 274 24.54 -7.95 21.75
C VAL A 274 23.28 -7.24 21.26
N ILE A 275 22.89 -6.19 21.97
CA ILE A 275 21.86 -5.24 21.55
C ILE A 275 22.55 -4.24 20.62
N HIS A 276 22.26 -4.37 19.32
CA HIS A 276 22.77 -3.47 18.31
C HIS A 276 21.99 -2.16 18.35
N ASP A 277 22.71 -1.08 18.10
CA ASP A 277 22.16 0.27 18.01
C ASP A 277 21.39 0.46 16.69
N GLN A 278 20.23 1.11 16.73
CA GLN A 278 19.39 1.32 15.55
C GLN A 278 19.50 2.75 15.04
N PRO A 279 19.64 2.96 13.72
CA PRO A 279 19.70 4.30 13.16
C PRO A 279 18.38 5.07 13.35
N ALA A 280 18.50 6.38 13.55
CA ALA A 280 17.35 7.27 13.72
C ALA A 280 16.33 7.17 12.57
N THR A 281 15.06 6.94 12.91
CA THR A 281 13.95 6.89 11.95
C THR A 281 13.35 8.28 11.74
N ILE A 282 13.14 8.66 10.47
CA ILE A 282 12.64 9.99 10.09
C ILE A 282 11.31 9.84 9.34
N ASN A 283 10.26 10.52 9.82
CA ASN A 283 8.95 10.53 9.19
C ASN A 283 8.48 11.98 8.94
N ILE A 284 8.29 12.35 7.67
CA ILE A 284 7.77 13.67 7.31
C ILE A 284 6.23 13.60 7.29
N ILE A 285 5.61 14.46 8.10
CA ILE A 285 4.15 14.52 8.30
C ILE A 285 3.52 15.49 7.28
N THR A 286 4.16 16.65 7.08
CA THR A 286 3.77 17.63 6.06
C THR A 286 5.03 18.25 5.45
N PRO A 287 5.04 18.62 4.17
CA PRO A 287 3.97 18.44 3.17
C PRO A 287 3.85 16.98 2.70
N GLN A 288 2.93 16.69 1.78
CA GLN A 288 2.90 15.40 1.09
C GLN A 288 4.12 15.25 0.17
N GLN A 289 4.47 14.00 -0.15
CA GLN A 289 5.66 13.70 -0.96
C GLN A 289 5.71 14.48 -2.27
N TYR A 290 4.57 14.68 -2.92
CA TYR A 290 4.45 15.55 -4.09
C TYR A 290 3.46 16.67 -3.78
N THR A 291 3.94 17.90 -3.79
CA THR A 291 3.13 19.09 -3.52
C THR A 291 3.29 20.09 -4.64
N THR A 292 2.19 20.59 -5.18
CA THR A 292 2.22 21.68 -6.16
C THR A 292 1.60 22.91 -5.54
N ILE A 293 2.32 24.03 -5.56
CA ILE A 293 1.76 25.31 -5.09
C ILE A 293 0.86 25.88 -6.18
N GLU A 294 -0.40 26.13 -5.84
CA GLU A 294 -1.35 26.74 -6.77
C GLU A 294 -0.90 28.16 -7.16
N PRO A 295 -0.95 28.52 -8.46
CA PRO A 295 -0.73 29.90 -8.90
C PRO A 295 -1.60 30.90 -8.15
N GLY A 296 -1.05 32.08 -7.85
CA GLY A 296 -1.73 33.12 -7.07
C GLY A 296 -1.71 32.90 -5.54
N ARG A 297 -1.27 31.75 -5.04
CA ARG A 297 -0.97 31.56 -3.60
C ARG A 297 0.45 32.00 -3.26
N LYS A 298 0.68 32.34 -1.98
CA LYS A 298 2.03 32.56 -1.46
C LYS A 298 2.83 31.26 -1.55
N ALA A 299 4.08 31.34 -2.02
CA ALA A 299 4.98 30.20 -2.20
C ALA A 299 5.61 29.74 -0.87
N ILE A 300 4.77 29.42 0.11
CA ILE A 300 5.17 29.04 1.47
C ILE A 300 4.62 27.64 1.77
N THR A 301 5.47 26.76 2.29
CA THR A 301 5.09 25.40 2.70
C THR A 301 5.57 25.12 4.12
N ASN A 302 4.71 24.55 4.95
CA ASN A 302 5.10 24.13 6.30
C ASN A 302 5.64 22.70 6.25
N LEU A 303 6.87 22.52 6.71
CA LEU A 303 7.51 21.24 6.92
C LEU A 303 7.35 20.84 8.39
N GLN A 304 6.71 19.70 8.63
CA GLN A 304 6.68 19.04 9.92
C GLN A 304 7.21 17.62 9.78
N ALA A 305 8.14 17.23 10.65
CA ALA A 305 8.72 15.90 10.65
C ALA A 305 8.90 15.39 12.08
N ARG A 306 8.80 14.08 12.25
CA ARG A 306 9.08 13.36 13.50
C ARG A 306 10.34 12.53 13.30
N ILE A 307 11.29 12.68 14.22
CA ILE A 307 12.49 11.84 14.27
C ILE A 307 12.44 11.04 15.56
N ALA A 308 12.72 9.74 15.49
CA ALA A 308 12.75 8.83 16.62
C ALA A 308 14.00 7.94 16.60
N ASP A 309 14.59 7.72 17.77
CA ASP A 309 15.83 6.99 18.00
C ASP A 309 15.79 6.27 19.36
N ASP A 310 16.55 5.20 19.54
CA ASP A 310 16.57 4.41 20.77
C ASP A 310 17.46 5.03 21.87
N TYR A 311 18.57 5.70 21.53
CA TYR A 311 19.51 6.31 22.48
C TYR A 311 19.56 7.85 22.45
N GLY A 312 19.06 8.47 21.39
CA GLY A 312 18.81 9.91 21.28
C GLY A 312 19.34 10.54 19.98
N ILE A 313 18.74 11.67 19.63
CA ILE A 313 19.02 12.40 18.39
C ILE A 313 19.96 13.57 18.66
N LYS A 314 21.11 13.59 17.99
CA LYS A 314 22.15 14.62 18.15
C LYS A 314 21.91 15.84 17.27
N ASP A 315 21.55 15.65 16.01
CA ASP A 315 21.30 16.73 15.07
C ASP A 315 20.34 16.32 13.94
N ALA A 316 19.68 17.29 13.32
CA ALA A 316 18.97 17.08 12.07
C ALA A 316 18.95 18.35 11.21
N SER A 317 19.05 18.14 9.90
CA SER A 317 19.06 19.21 8.89
C SER A 317 18.25 18.81 7.67
N ILE A 318 17.82 19.81 6.90
CA ILE A 318 17.09 19.63 5.64
C ILE A 318 18.09 19.87 4.53
N ILE A 319 18.24 18.91 3.63
CA ILE A 319 19.03 19.07 2.41
C ILE A 319 18.05 19.35 1.28
N ALA A 320 18.12 20.56 0.74
CA ALA A 320 17.17 21.06 -0.25
C ALA A 320 17.90 21.39 -1.55
N THR A 321 17.49 20.77 -2.65
CA THR A 321 18.04 20.95 -3.99
C THR A 321 17.01 21.65 -4.84
N LYS A 322 17.34 22.88 -5.27
CA LYS A 322 16.56 23.62 -6.24
C LYS A 322 16.93 23.15 -7.65
N ALA A 323 15.93 22.79 -8.44
CA ALA A 323 16.06 22.58 -9.88
C ALA A 323 15.42 23.75 -10.63
N SER A 324 16.19 24.39 -11.50
CA SER A 324 15.73 25.51 -12.33
C SER A 324 16.11 25.27 -13.79
N GLY A 325 15.14 25.44 -14.71
CA GLY A 325 15.36 25.30 -16.16
C GLY A 325 14.27 24.51 -16.88
N LYS A 326 14.29 24.52 -18.22
CA LYS A 326 13.34 23.81 -19.09
C LYS A 326 14.09 23.02 -20.17
N GLY A 327 13.56 21.85 -20.54
CA GLY A 327 14.12 21.00 -21.60
C GLY A 327 15.44 20.35 -21.18
N GLU A 328 16.46 20.41 -22.04
CA GLU A 328 17.76 19.76 -21.82
C GLU A 328 18.70 20.56 -20.90
N SER A 329 18.36 21.80 -20.54
CA SER A 329 19.18 22.68 -19.69
C SER A 329 18.53 22.87 -18.31
N VAL A 330 18.82 21.96 -17.38
CA VAL A 330 18.38 22.04 -15.97
C VAL A 330 19.60 22.24 -15.07
N SER A 331 19.55 23.25 -14.20
CA SER A 331 20.58 23.53 -13.20
C SER A 331 20.09 23.11 -11.82
N PHE A 332 20.97 22.45 -11.06
CA PHE A 332 20.70 22.03 -9.68
C PHE A 332 21.56 22.81 -8.70
N LYS A 333 20.95 23.34 -7.64
CA LYS A 333 21.66 24.02 -6.54
C LYS A 333 21.21 23.45 -5.21
N GLU A 334 22.12 22.78 -4.52
CA GLU A 334 21.89 22.24 -3.18
C GLU A 334 22.14 23.31 -2.11
N GLN A 335 21.30 23.30 -1.08
CA GLN A 335 21.39 24.15 0.10
C GLN A 335 20.97 23.36 1.34
N GLN A 336 21.76 23.46 2.42
CA GLN A 336 21.42 22.91 3.72
C GLN A 336 20.66 23.94 4.56
N LEU A 337 19.56 23.53 5.19
CA LEU A 337 18.76 24.33 6.10
C LEU A 337 18.71 23.67 7.48
N ASN A 338 18.76 24.47 8.53
CA ASN A 338 18.70 24.00 9.91
C ASN A 338 17.29 24.19 10.50
N PHE A 339 16.89 23.27 11.38
CA PHE A 339 15.68 23.43 12.17
C PHE A 339 15.90 24.46 13.30
N PRO A 340 14.88 25.27 13.65
CA PRO A 340 14.96 26.25 14.74
C PRO A 340 14.75 25.58 16.11
N VAL A 341 15.40 24.44 16.34
CA VAL A 341 15.28 23.63 17.56
C VAL A 341 16.69 23.30 18.06
N ARG A 342 16.88 23.28 19.38
CA ARG A 342 18.10 22.75 19.98
C ARG A 342 17.89 21.27 20.28
N PHE A 343 18.74 20.42 19.72
CA PHE A 343 18.73 19.01 20.01
C PHE A 343 19.34 18.78 21.39
N ASN A 344 18.52 18.30 22.32
CA ASN A 344 18.95 17.90 23.66
C ASN A 344 19.06 16.37 23.76
N GLU A 345 19.47 15.71 22.68
CA GLU A 345 19.67 14.26 22.62
C GLU A 345 18.41 13.49 23.04
N GLN A 346 17.23 13.97 22.67
CA GLN A 346 15.96 13.31 23.02
C GLN A 346 15.73 12.11 22.11
N LYS A 347 15.03 11.08 22.61
CA LYS A 347 14.68 9.88 21.83
C LYS A 347 13.67 10.16 20.73
N GLU A 348 12.80 11.15 20.91
CA GLU A 348 11.82 11.55 19.91
C GLU A 348 11.72 13.07 19.86
N VAL A 349 11.72 13.65 18.66
CA VAL A 349 11.62 15.09 18.44
C VAL A 349 10.66 15.38 17.28
N LEU A 350 9.75 16.32 17.52
CA LEU A 350 8.90 16.90 16.48
C LEU A 350 9.52 18.20 15.98
N LEU A 351 9.89 18.22 14.70
CA LEU A 351 10.55 19.33 14.03
C LEU A 351 9.55 20.08 13.16
N THR A 352 9.56 21.41 13.25
CA THR A 352 8.76 22.28 12.38
C THR A 352 9.66 23.34 11.73
N ARG A 353 9.49 23.54 10.42
CA ARG A 353 10.14 24.61 9.67
C ARG A 353 9.20 25.15 8.61
N GLN A 354 9.15 26.46 8.45
CA GLN A 354 8.47 27.07 7.31
C GLN A 354 9.48 27.23 6.16
N LEU A 355 9.13 26.68 4.99
CA LEU A 355 9.88 26.79 3.75
C LEU A 355 9.26 27.90 2.91
N ASP A 356 9.93 29.05 2.84
CA ASP A 356 9.55 30.14 1.94
C ASP A 356 10.35 30.00 0.63
N LEU A 357 9.70 29.46 -0.40
CA LEU A 357 10.33 29.15 -1.68
C LEU A 357 10.82 30.42 -2.40
N ALA A 358 10.12 31.55 -2.23
CA ALA A 358 10.50 32.80 -2.84
C ALA A 358 11.80 33.33 -2.22
N SER A 359 11.94 33.24 -0.89
CA SER A 359 13.18 33.60 -0.19
C SER A 359 14.36 32.68 -0.54
N MET A 360 14.08 31.44 -0.93
CA MET A 360 15.05 30.46 -1.43
C MET A 360 15.44 30.71 -2.90
N GLY A 361 14.81 31.72 -3.54
CA GLY A 361 15.08 32.11 -4.92
C GLY A 361 14.53 31.15 -5.96
N LEU A 362 13.44 30.44 -5.67
CA LEU A 362 12.68 29.68 -6.68
C LEU A 362 11.83 30.64 -7.51
N GLN A 363 11.73 30.34 -8.80
CA GLN A 363 10.92 31.07 -9.77
C GLN A 363 9.83 30.16 -10.37
N GLY A 364 8.87 30.74 -11.10
CA GLY A 364 7.84 29.96 -11.78
C GLY A 364 8.46 28.97 -12.78
N GLY A 365 8.10 27.69 -12.66
CA GLY A 365 8.69 26.58 -13.40
C GLY A 365 9.76 25.81 -12.64
N ASP A 366 10.22 26.30 -11.48
CA ASP A 366 11.22 25.62 -10.65
C ASP A 366 10.59 24.54 -9.75
N GLU A 367 11.43 23.60 -9.34
CA GLU A 367 11.09 22.53 -8.42
C GLU A 367 12.07 22.49 -7.24
N LEU A 368 11.54 22.25 -6.04
CA LEU A 368 12.33 21.99 -4.85
C LEU A 368 12.28 20.51 -4.51
N TYR A 369 13.45 19.89 -4.46
CA TYR A 369 13.66 18.54 -3.97
C TYR A 369 14.22 18.66 -2.56
N PHE A 370 13.69 17.96 -1.57
CA PHE A 370 14.32 17.96 -0.25
C PHE A 370 14.17 16.63 0.47
N TYR A 371 15.12 16.36 1.35
CA TYR A 371 15.06 15.28 2.32
C TYR A 371 15.62 15.77 3.66
N ILE A 372 15.29 15.07 4.73
CA ILE A 372 15.84 15.34 6.06
C ILE A 372 16.97 14.36 6.32
N LYS A 373 18.09 14.87 6.81
CA LYS A 373 19.22 14.11 7.31
C LYS A 373 19.26 14.25 8.84
N ALA A 374 19.31 13.13 9.55
CA ALA A 374 19.45 13.07 11.00
C ALA A 374 20.75 12.37 11.40
N VAL A 375 21.32 12.77 12.53
CA VAL A 375 22.48 12.16 13.16
C VAL A 375 22.09 11.78 14.58
N ASP A 376 22.27 10.51 14.95
CA ASP A 376 22.03 10.02 16.30
C ASP A 376 23.23 10.31 17.24
N ASN A 377 23.10 9.88 18.50
CA ASN A 377 24.15 10.03 19.51
C ASN A 377 25.41 9.19 19.23
N HIS A 378 25.27 8.07 18.53
CA HIS A 378 26.37 7.20 18.13
C HIS A 378 27.14 7.76 16.91
N GLY A 379 26.53 8.69 16.17
CA GLY A 379 27.07 9.30 14.97
C GLY A 379 26.65 8.61 13.68
N GLN A 380 25.63 7.74 13.70
CA GLN A 380 25.07 7.18 12.47
C GLN A 380 24.22 8.21 11.76
N GLU A 381 24.26 8.20 10.43
CA GLU A 381 23.49 9.11 9.59
C GLU A 381 22.28 8.41 9.00
N SER A 382 21.13 9.06 9.08
CA SER A 382 19.88 8.58 8.51
C SER A 382 19.24 9.63 7.60
N ARG A 383 18.51 9.17 6.59
CA ARG A 383 17.88 10.02 5.58
C ARG A 383 16.41 9.64 5.40
N SER A 384 15.55 10.64 5.25
CA SER A 384 14.16 10.43 4.83
C SER A 384 14.07 10.12 3.33
N ASP A 385 12.87 9.75 2.88
CA ASP A 385 12.52 9.81 1.46
C ASP A 385 12.65 11.23 0.90
N MET A 386 12.74 11.31 -0.43
CA MET A 386 12.76 12.57 -1.18
C MET A 386 11.35 13.13 -1.34
N TYR A 387 11.19 14.42 -1.08
CA TYR A 387 9.95 15.19 -1.22
C TYR A 387 10.12 16.26 -2.30
N PHE A 388 9.04 16.55 -3.00
CA PHE A 388 9.00 17.38 -4.19
C PHE A 388 7.97 18.49 -4.01
N ILE A 389 8.40 19.74 -4.20
CA ILE A 389 7.51 20.89 -4.24
C ILE A 389 7.68 21.60 -5.59
N SER A 390 6.65 21.59 -6.42
CA SER A 390 6.66 22.26 -7.72
C SER A 390 5.97 23.62 -7.67
N LEU A 391 6.60 24.61 -8.30
CA LEU A 391 6.03 25.94 -8.52
C LEU A 391 5.70 26.08 -10.01
N PRO A 392 4.42 25.98 -10.42
CA PRO A 392 4.03 26.03 -11.83
C PRO A 392 4.46 27.33 -12.51
N ASP A 393 4.87 27.23 -13.77
CA ASP A 393 5.16 28.42 -14.60
C ASP A 393 3.86 29.10 -15.02
N THR A 394 3.56 30.23 -14.38
CA THR A 394 2.40 31.06 -14.71
C THR A 394 2.55 31.73 -16.08
N SER A 395 3.77 31.99 -16.55
CA SER A 395 4.02 32.59 -17.86
C SER A 395 3.57 31.66 -18.98
N GLU A 396 3.78 30.35 -18.82
CA GLU A 396 3.30 29.34 -19.77
C GLU A 396 1.77 29.19 -19.73
N LEU A 397 1.17 29.21 -18.54
CA LEU A 397 -0.29 29.31 -18.39
C LEU A 397 -0.87 30.55 -19.06
N LEU A 398 -0.12 31.65 -19.11
CA LEU A 398 -0.53 32.86 -19.80
C LEU A 398 -0.18 32.82 -21.30
N SER A 399 0.84 32.08 -21.74
CA SER A 399 1.33 32.05 -23.13
C SER A 399 0.27 31.62 -24.16
N MET A 400 0.26 32.28 -25.33
CA MET A 400 -0.73 32.11 -26.43
C MET A 400 -0.29 31.11 -27.51
N SER A 401 0.72 30.27 -27.25
CA SER A 401 1.46 29.46 -28.24
C SER A 401 0.66 28.39 -29.02
N GLY A 402 -0.67 28.41 -28.96
CA GLY A 402 -1.55 27.72 -29.90
C GLY A 402 -2.96 28.32 -29.98
N MET A 403 -3.10 29.61 -29.70
CA MET A 403 -4.38 30.31 -29.64
C MET A 403 -4.80 30.94 -30.98
N GLU A 404 -3.91 30.95 -31.99
CA GLU A 404 -4.07 31.73 -33.23
C GLU A 404 -4.70 30.98 -34.41
N ALA A 405 -5.11 29.71 -34.25
CA ALA A 405 -5.73 28.96 -35.34
C ALA A 405 -7.25 28.82 -35.12
N GLY A 406 -8.00 29.88 -35.40
CA GLY A 406 -9.46 29.83 -35.41
C GLY A 406 -10.16 31.17 -35.50
N VAL A 407 -10.31 31.66 -36.73
CA VAL A 407 -11.28 32.69 -37.20
C VAL A 407 -11.42 33.94 -36.33
N ASP A 408 -10.68 34.95 -36.74
CA ASP A 408 -10.77 36.34 -36.30
C ASP A 408 -12.00 37.01 -36.92
N GLN A 409 -13.04 37.24 -36.10
CA GLN A 409 -14.04 38.31 -36.29
C GLN A 409 -15.02 38.32 -35.10
N PHE A 410 -14.65 39.01 -34.01
CA PHE A 410 -15.62 39.43 -33.00
C PHE A 410 -15.33 40.87 -32.54
N PRO A 411 -16.35 41.67 -32.16
CA PRO A 411 -16.17 43.06 -31.74
C PRO A 411 -15.21 43.23 -30.55
N GLU A 412 -14.52 44.37 -30.49
CA GLU A 412 -13.43 44.77 -29.56
C GLU A 412 -13.74 44.70 -28.05
N TYR A 413 -14.94 44.31 -27.61
CA TYR A 413 -15.44 44.54 -26.26
C TYR A 413 -15.34 43.35 -25.28
N PHE A 414 -14.82 42.19 -25.66
CA PHE A 414 -14.75 41.03 -24.76
C PHE A 414 -13.34 40.80 -24.18
N ARG A 415 -13.19 40.99 -22.86
CA ARG A 415 -11.96 40.66 -22.12
C ARG A 415 -11.72 39.15 -22.05
N SER A 416 -10.47 38.72 -22.22
CA SER A 416 -10.08 37.31 -22.00
C SER A 416 -9.78 37.02 -20.53
N GLN A 417 -9.87 35.75 -20.09
CA GLN A 417 -9.50 35.35 -18.72
C GLN A 417 -8.07 35.81 -18.35
N ARG A 418 -7.17 35.81 -19.33
CA ARG A 418 -5.79 36.29 -19.17
C ARG A 418 -5.73 37.79 -18.86
N GLN A 419 -6.52 38.61 -19.56
CA GLN A 419 -6.56 40.06 -19.34
C GLN A 419 -7.08 40.38 -17.94
N ILE A 420 -8.14 39.67 -17.51
CA ILE A 420 -8.68 39.81 -16.16
C ILE A 420 -7.60 39.49 -15.11
N ILE A 421 -6.87 38.38 -15.25
CA ILE A 421 -5.74 38.04 -14.35
C ILE A 421 -4.68 39.15 -14.31
N MET A 422 -4.26 39.65 -15.47
CA MET A 422 -3.24 40.72 -15.55
C MET A 422 -3.72 42.01 -14.88
N ASP A 423 -4.98 42.38 -15.06
CA ASP A 423 -5.57 43.57 -14.46
C ASP A 423 -5.81 43.39 -12.94
N THR A 424 -6.17 42.18 -12.49
CA THR A 424 -6.26 41.81 -11.07
C THR A 424 -4.88 41.90 -10.40
N GLU A 425 -3.82 41.37 -11.03
CA GLU A 425 -2.45 41.49 -10.53
C GLU A 425 -1.97 42.95 -10.52
N LYS A 426 -2.30 43.72 -11.55
CA LYS A 426 -1.99 45.16 -11.62
C LYS A 426 -2.68 45.93 -10.50
N LEU A 427 -3.97 45.67 -10.25
CA LEU A 427 -4.73 46.27 -9.17
C LEU A 427 -4.11 45.99 -7.79
N LEU A 428 -3.62 44.77 -7.57
CA LEU A 428 -2.94 44.40 -6.33
C LEU A 428 -1.58 45.11 -6.16
N LYS A 429 -0.82 45.31 -7.25
CA LYS A 429 0.43 46.08 -7.21
C LYS A 429 0.18 47.57 -6.93
N GLU A 430 -0.88 48.13 -7.52
CA GLU A 430 -1.28 49.54 -7.35
C GLU A 430 -2.02 49.82 -6.03
N GLN A 431 -2.39 48.79 -5.26
CA GLN A 431 -3.21 48.90 -4.06
C GLN A 431 -2.70 49.92 -3.04
N SER A 432 -1.37 50.05 -2.90
CA SER A 432 -0.74 50.99 -1.97
C SER A 432 -0.81 52.47 -2.42
N GLY A 433 -1.11 52.72 -3.71
CA GLY A 433 -1.09 54.06 -4.33
C GLY A 433 -2.45 54.62 -4.73
N ILE A 434 -3.55 53.89 -4.52
CA ILE A 434 -4.91 54.31 -4.89
C ILE A 434 -5.85 54.37 -3.68
N SER A 435 -6.89 55.21 -3.76
CA SER A 435 -7.91 55.30 -2.69
C SER A 435 -8.71 54.00 -2.58
N LYS A 436 -9.25 53.73 -1.38
CA LYS A 436 -10.08 52.54 -1.13
C LYS A 436 -11.31 52.48 -2.06
N ASP A 437 -11.93 53.63 -2.33
CA ASP A 437 -13.09 53.71 -3.22
C ASP A 437 -12.71 53.42 -4.68
N SER A 438 -11.55 53.93 -5.12
CA SER A 438 -11.02 53.60 -6.46
C SER A 438 -10.64 52.13 -6.58
N PHE A 439 -10.07 51.53 -5.53
CA PHE A 439 -9.74 50.11 -5.49
C PHE A 439 -11.00 49.25 -5.58
N ASN A 440 -12.01 49.56 -4.76
CA ASN A 440 -13.28 48.85 -4.74
C ASN A 440 -14.02 48.96 -6.09
N SER A 441 -14.05 50.16 -6.68
CA SER A 441 -14.67 50.40 -8.00
C SER A 441 -13.99 49.57 -9.10
N ARG A 442 -12.65 49.61 -9.17
CA ARG A 442 -11.88 48.82 -10.14
C ARG A 442 -12.02 47.31 -9.92
N SER A 443 -12.02 46.84 -8.67
CA SER A 443 -12.26 45.43 -8.33
C SER A 443 -13.66 44.99 -8.78
N ASN A 444 -14.67 45.83 -8.60
CA ASN A 444 -16.03 45.53 -9.05
C ASN A 444 -16.15 45.52 -10.58
N GLN A 445 -15.44 46.42 -11.29
CA GLN A 445 -15.35 46.40 -12.76
C GLN A 445 -14.75 45.09 -13.27
N LEU A 446 -13.65 44.61 -12.66
CA LEU A 446 -13.08 43.30 -13.00
C LEU A 446 -14.06 42.15 -12.71
N GLY A 447 -14.87 42.26 -11.65
CA GLY A 447 -15.95 41.32 -11.38
C GLY A 447 -17.03 41.31 -12.48
N ILE A 448 -17.37 42.47 -13.04
CA ILE A 448 -18.30 42.59 -14.19
C ILE A 448 -17.69 41.92 -15.43
N ASP A 449 -16.41 42.17 -15.72
CA ASP A 449 -15.70 41.54 -16.84
C ASP A 449 -15.67 40.00 -16.69
N GLN A 450 -15.42 39.51 -15.48
CA GLN A 450 -15.44 38.07 -15.17
C GLN A 450 -16.84 37.46 -15.34
N LYS A 451 -17.91 38.18 -14.96
CA LYS A 451 -19.31 37.77 -15.18
C LYS A 451 -19.62 37.68 -16.68
N LEU A 452 -19.25 38.69 -17.45
CA LEU A 452 -19.49 38.75 -18.90
C LEU A 452 -18.82 37.56 -19.60
N LEU A 453 -17.57 37.27 -19.23
CA LEU A 453 -16.83 36.11 -19.75
C LEU A 453 -17.50 34.78 -19.37
N ARG A 454 -17.97 34.65 -18.13
CA ARG A 454 -18.69 33.46 -17.66
C ARG A 454 -19.98 33.22 -18.42
N LEU A 455 -20.81 34.25 -18.61
CA LEU A 455 -22.07 34.15 -19.36
C LEU A 455 -21.84 33.71 -20.80
N ARG A 456 -20.80 34.25 -21.46
CA ARG A 456 -20.41 33.84 -22.82
C ARG A 456 -20.15 32.33 -22.91
N TYR A 457 -19.42 31.76 -21.95
CA TYR A 457 -19.17 30.32 -21.91
C TYR A 457 -20.40 29.52 -21.45
N GLY A 458 -21.26 30.09 -20.60
CA GLY A 458 -22.51 29.51 -20.14
C GLY A 458 -23.54 29.26 -21.25
N LYS A 459 -23.57 30.14 -22.27
CA LYS A 459 -24.41 29.96 -23.46
C LYS A 459 -24.22 28.62 -24.16
N PHE A 460 -22.97 28.14 -24.25
CA PHE A 460 -22.62 26.86 -24.87
C PHE A 460 -23.11 25.63 -24.09
N LEU A 461 -23.52 25.83 -22.84
CA LEU A 461 -24.04 24.77 -21.97
C LEU A 461 -25.58 24.67 -22.03
N GLY A 462 -26.26 25.63 -22.68
CA GLY A 462 -27.71 25.68 -22.79
C GLY A 462 -28.43 26.08 -21.51
N GLU A 463 -27.73 26.60 -20.50
CA GLU A 463 -28.32 26.94 -19.19
C GLU A 463 -29.15 28.25 -19.19
N GLU A 464 -29.27 28.94 -20.33
CA GLU A 464 -30.05 30.17 -20.44
C GLU A 464 -31.58 29.94 -20.44
N SER A 465 -32.04 28.69 -20.63
CA SER A 465 -33.48 28.36 -20.59
C SER A 465 -34.04 28.06 -19.19
N GLU A 466 -33.19 27.89 -18.15
CA GLU A 466 -33.66 27.52 -16.80
C GLU A 466 -33.71 28.69 -15.81
N SER A 467 -33.16 29.87 -16.13
CA SER A 467 -33.11 31.01 -15.19
C SER A 467 -34.14 32.13 -15.46
N GLY A 468 -35.14 31.90 -16.32
CA GLY A 468 -36.12 32.90 -16.73
C GLY A 468 -37.56 32.61 -16.28
N GLY A 469 -37.79 32.47 -14.98
CA GLY A 469 -39.15 32.42 -14.44
C GLY A 469 -39.73 33.82 -14.26
N HIS A 470 -40.28 34.43 -15.31
CA HIS A 470 -41.15 35.60 -15.22
C HIS A 470 -42.38 35.44 -16.11
N SER A 471 -43.55 35.72 -15.52
CA SER A 471 -44.90 35.57 -16.06
C SER A 471 -45.10 36.17 -17.46
N PRO A 472 -45.93 35.54 -18.30
CA PRO A 472 -46.43 36.16 -19.52
C PRO A 472 -47.66 37.00 -19.19
N ASP A 473 -47.47 38.24 -18.76
CA ASP A 473 -48.48 39.28 -18.91
C ASP A 473 -47.83 40.66 -18.89
N ASP A 474 -48.06 41.40 -19.97
CA ASP A 474 -48.14 42.87 -20.10
C ASP A 474 -47.52 43.32 -21.43
N GLY A 475 -48.41 43.55 -22.38
CA GLY A 475 -48.11 44.35 -23.56
C GLY A 475 -48.03 45.82 -23.17
N HIS A 476 -46.82 46.39 -23.22
CA HIS A 476 -46.63 47.83 -23.25
C HIS A 476 -45.63 48.21 -24.35
N ASP A 477 -46.18 48.80 -25.41
CA ASP A 477 -45.50 49.66 -26.36
C ASP A 477 -45.03 50.92 -25.65
N HIS A 478 -43.71 51.19 -25.64
CA HIS A 478 -43.15 52.53 -25.47
C HIS A 478 -41.74 52.60 -26.05
N GLY A 479 -41.55 53.50 -27.03
CA GLY A 479 -40.23 54.03 -27.38
C GLY A 479 -39.75 55.07 -26.36
N GLY A 480 -38.44 55.14 -26.14
CA GLY A 480 -37.75 56.26 -25.48
C GLY A 480 -36.61 55.90 -24.53
N GLU A 481 -35.40 56.39 -24.90
CA GLU A 481 -34.18 56.67 -24.11
C GLU A 481 -33.38 55.56 -23.40
N PHE A 482 -32.06 55.56 -23.67
CA PHE A 482 -31.05 54.63 -23.16
C PHE A 482 -30.51 55.07 -21.80
N GLU A 483 -30.59 54.18 -20.79
CA GLU A 483 -29.95 54.34 -19.48
C GLU A 483 -28.66 53.52 -19.39
N TYR A 484 -27.59 54.13 -18.88
CA TYR A 484 -26.25 53.54 -18.75
C TYR A 484 -26.24 52.51 -17.60
N GLY A 485 -26.30 51.21 -17.93
CA GLY A 485 -26.20 50.15 -16.91
C GLY A 485 -26.97 48.87 -17.24
N ASP A 486 -27.84 48.88 -18.25
CA ASP A 486 -28.58 47.70 -18.65
C ASP A 486 -27.75 46.79 -19.58
N VAL A 487 -26.98 45.91 -18.95
CA VAL A 487 -26.17 44.88 -19.63
C VAL A 487 -27.06 43.90 -20.40
N GLN A 488 -28.33 43.76 -20.02
CA GLN A 488 -29.27 42.85 -20.65
C GLN A 488 -29.69 43.35 -22.04
N SER A 489 -29.98 44.66 -22.19
CA SER A 489 -30.28 45.25 -23.50
C SER A 489 -29.07 45.28 -24.44
N LEU A 490 -27.85 45.48 -23.93
CA LEU A 490 -26.62 45.38 -24.74
C LEU A 490 -26.38 43.97 -25.31
N ILE A 491 -26.72 42.92 -24.55
CA ILE A 491 -26.61 41.53 -25.00
C ILE A 491 -27.74 41.18 -25.98
N ASP A 492 -28.97 41.64 -25.72
CA ASP A 492 -30.15 41.38 -26.56
C ASP A 492 -30.09 42.10 -27.91
N GLN A 493 -29.43 43.26 -28.01
CA GLN A 493 -29.32 44.02 -29.27
C GLN A 493 -28.31 43.42 -30.27
N TYR A 494 -27.34 42.63 -29.78
CA TYR A 494 -26.25 42.06 -30.59
C TYR A 494 -26.34 40.55 -30.81
N THR A 495 -27.33 39.90 -30.21
CA THR A 495 -27.53 38.45 -30.32
C THR A 495 -28.84 38.19 -31.04
N HIS A 496 -28.81 37.95 -32.35
CA HIS A 496 -29.98 37.46 -33.08
C HIS A 496 -30.46 36.15 -32.43
N LYS A 497 -31.61 36.20 -31.75
CA LYS A 497 -32.31 35.04 -31.20
C LYS A 497 -32.97 34.27 -32.34
N HIS A 498 -32.28 33.26 -32.85
CA HIS A 498 -32.92 32.10 -33.46
C HIS A 498 -32.67 30.92 -32.53
N ASP A 499 -33.70 30.12 -32.27
CA ASP A 499 -33.68 28.92 -31.43
C ASP A 499 -32.47 28.02 -31.75
N ASN A 500 -31.44 28.05 -30.89
CA ASN A 500 -30.26 27.21 -31.02
C ASN A 500 -30.28 26.08 -29.98
N ALA A 501 -31.39 25.34 -29.91
CA ALA A 501 -31.45 24.11 -29.14
C ALA A 501 -30.42 23.06 -29.63
N GLU A 502 -29.87 23.21 -30.84
CA GLU A 502 -28.85 22.33 -31.42
C GLU A 502 -27.41 22.58 -30.90
N ASP A 503 -27.08 23.75 -30.34
CA ASP A 503 -25.71 24.04 -29.87
C ASP A 503 -25.35 23.24 -28.61
N ALA A 504 -26.36 22.91 -27.78
CA ALA A 504 -26.18 22.08 -26.58
C ALA A 504 -25.87 20.61 -26.91
N THR A 505 -26.10 20.14 -28.14
CA THR A 505 -25.79 18.76 -28.57
C THR A 505 -24.34 18.56 -29.04
N PHE A 506 -23.55 19.63 -29.19
CA PHE A 506 -22.21 19.55 -29.77
C PHE A 506 -21.13 18.98 -28.82
N PHE A 507 -21.31 19.11 -27.50
CA PHE A 507 -20.31 18.70 -26.52
C PHE A 507 -20.60 17.34 -25.89
N GLU A 508 -19.56 16.52 -25.78
CA GLU A 508 -19.58 15.27 -25.03
C GLU A 508 -19.90 15.53 -23.53
N PRO A 509 -20.52 14.59 -22.81
CA PRO A 509 -20.86 14.75 -21.39
C PRO A 509 -19.66 15.16 -20.50
N GLU A 510 -18.48 14.64 -20.81
CA GLU A 510 -17.24 14.97 -20.10
C GLU A 510 -16.78 16.42 -20.34
N GLN A 511 -16.94 16.93 -21.56
CA GLN A 511 -16.61 18.31 -21.91
C GLN A 511 -17.59 19.29 -21.26
N LYS A 512 -18.88 18.94 -21.19
CA LYS A 512 -19.89 19.72 -20.45
C LYS A 512 -19.58 19.78 -18.96
N ALA A 513 -19.17 18.66 -18.35
CA ALA A 513 -18.76 18.63 -16.95
C ALA A 513 -17.52 19.51 -16.70
N GLN A 514 -16.54 19.50 -17.60
CA GLN A 514 -15.36 20.35 -17.51
C GLN A 514 -15.70 21.84 -17.70
N LEU A 515 -16.63 22.18 -18.61
CA LEU A 515 -17.13 23.54 -18.79
C LEU A 515 -17.89 24.03 -17.54
N LYS A 516 -18.71 23.19 -16.91
CA LYS A 516 -19.35 23.49 -15.61
C LYS A 516 -18.33 23.79 -14.51
N ALA A 517 -17.24 23.02 -14.45
CA ALA A 517 -16.17 23.28 -13.50
C ALA A 517 -15.48 24.63 -13.76
N ILE A 518 -15.23 24.99 -15.03
CA ILE A 518 -14.70 26.31 -15.42
C ILE A 518 -15.62 27.43 -14.94
N LEU A 519 -16.92 27.34 -15.23
CA LEU A 519 -17.90 28.36 -14.84
C LEU A 519 -18.00 28.52 -13.32
N THR A 520 -17.83 27.42 -12.57
CA THR A 520 -17.81 27.44 -11.11
C THR A 520 -16.62 28.22 -10.57
N GLU A 521 -15.42 28.01 -11.13
CA GLU A 521 -14.23 28.76 -10.71
C GLU A 521 -14.31 30.23 -11.14
N MET A 522 -14.88 30.53 -12.31
CA MET A 522 -15.16 31.90 -12.74
C MET A 522 -16.16 32.62 -11.81
N TRP A 523 -17.19 31.92 -11.33
CA TRP A 523 -18.13 32.45 -10.34
C TRP A 523 -17.45 32.72 -8.99
N ASN A 524 -16.59 31.81 -8.53
CA ASN A 524 -15.82 32.03 -7.30
C ASN A 524 -14.91 33.25 -7.41
N SER A 525 -14.25 33.44 -8.55
CA SER A 525 -13.49 34.66 -8.84
C SER A 525 -14.40 35.91 -8.85
N GLU A 526 -15.51 35.88 -9.60
CA GLU A 526 -16.49 36.97 -9.68
C GLU A 526 -16.93 37.42 -8.28
N LEU A 527 -17.29 36.47 -7.42
CA LEU A 527 -17.71 36.73 -6.05
C LEU A 527 -16.60 37.45 -5.25
N LYS A 528 -15.36 37.00 -5.36
CA LYS A 528 -14.21 37.57 -4.64
C LYS A 528 -13.84 38.97 -5.15
N LEU A 529 -13.93 39.20 -6.45
CA LEU A 529 -13.72 40.52 -7.06
C LEU A 529 -14.80 41.51 -6.64
N ARG A 530 -16.07 41.09 -6.60
CA ARG A 530 -17.21 41.92 -6.17
C ARG A 530 -17.25 42.18 -4.66
N THR A 531 -16.62 41.32 -3.86
CA THR A 531 -16.44 41.51 -2.40
C THR A 531 -15.16 42.26 -2.06
N PHE A 532 -14.46 42.81 -3.06
CA PHE A 532 -13.24 43.63 -2.91
C PHE A 532 -12.03 42.88 -2.31
N ILE A 533 -11.94 41.57 -2.56
CA ILE A 533 -10.80 40.72 -2.15
C ILE A 533 -10.10 40.11 -3.37
N PRO A 534 -9.50 40.92 -4.27
CA PRO A 534 -8.89 40.42 -5.50
C PRO A 534 -7.71 39.46 -5.26
N ALA A 535 -7.02 39.56 -4.12
CA ALA A 535 -5.94 38.64 -3.76
C ALA A 535 -6.41 37.19 -3.60
N GLU A 536 -7.63 36.98 -3.11
CA GLU A 536 -8.26 35.65 -3.02
C GLU A 536 -8.91 35.21 -4.32
N ALA A 537 -9.14 36.12 -5.27
CA ALA A 537 -9.70 35.81 -6.59
C ALA A 537 -8.67 35.14 -7.52
N LEU A 538 -7.41 35.58 -7.47
CA LEU A 538 -6.32 35.12 -8.36
C LEU A 538 -6.21 33.59 -8.48
N PRO A 539 -6.21 32.78 -7.39
CA PRO A 539 -6.14 31.32 -7.51
C PRO A 539 -7.28 30.73 -8.34
N TYR A 540 -8.49 31.27 -8.19
CA TYR A 540 -9.67 30.85 -8.95
C TYR A 540 -9.58 31.28 -10.41
N GLU A 541 -9.09 32.49 -10.69
CA GLU A 541 -8.86 32.97 -12.06
C GLU A 541 -7.82 32.11 -12.80
N TYR A 542 -6.70 31.80 -12.14
CA TYR A 542 -5.66 30.93 -12.71
C TYR A 542 -6.16 29.51 -12.92
N LYS A 543 -6.97 28.98 -12.00
CA LYS A 543 -7.60 27.66 -12.14
C LYS A 543 -8.60 27.63 -13.29
N ALA A 544 -9.41 28.67 -13.45
CA ALA A 544 -10.32 28.82 -14.59
C ALA A 544 -9.54 28.87 -15.92
N LEU A 545 -8.45 29.65 -15.98
CA LEU A 545 -7.58 29.73 -17.17
C LEU A 545 -6.95 28.37 -17.50
N ARG A 546 -6.46 27.64 -16.49
CA ARG A 546 -5.89 26.29 -16.69
C ARG A 546 -6.94 25.34 -17.24
N LEU A 547 -8.13 25.29 -16.64
CA LEU A 547 -9.20 24.41 -17.08
C LEU A 547 -9.69 24.76 -18.49
N LEU A 548 -9.75 26.04 -18.84
CA LEU A 548 -10.03 26.51 -20.21
C LEU A 548 -8.99 26.00 -21.21
N LYS A 549 -7.70 26.09 -20.86
CA LYS A 549 -6.62 25.54 -21.69
C LYS A 549 -6.72 24.03 -21.86
N ASP A 550 -7.00 23.31 -20.78
CA ASP A 550 -7.17 21.86 -20.84
C ASP A 550 -8.38 21.47 -21.72
N LEU A 551 -9.49 22.20 -21.61
CA LEU A 551 -10.67 22.01 -22.46
C LEU A 551 -10.33 22.27 -23.94
N GLN A 552 -9.59 23.34 -24.23
CA GLN A 552 -9.15 23.67 -25.58
C GLN A 552 -8.16 22.64 -26.14
N GLN A 553 -7.26 22.10 -25.33
CA GLN A 553 -6.35 21.05 -25.75
C GLN A 553 -7.09 19.74 -26.05
N LYS A 554 -8.10 19.39 -25.24
CA LYS A 554 -8.95 18.21 -25.46
C LYS A 554 -9.87 18.35 -26.67
N SER A 555 -10.31 19.56 -27.01
CA SER A 555 -11.11 19.81 -28.21
C SER A 555 -10.29 19.79 -29.51
N ARG A 556 -8.95 19.84 -29.42
CA ARG A 556 -8.09 19.62 -30.59
C ARG A 556 -8.14 18.15 -31.00
N ALA A 557 -8.83 17.87 -32.10
CA ALA A 557 -8.71 16.62 -32.81
C ALA A 557 -7.28 16.50 -33.38
N TYR A 558 -6.41 15.73 -32.71
CA TYR A 558 -5.10 15.38 -33.26
C TYR A 558 -5.29 14.39 -34.41
N VAL A 559 -5.30 14.88 -35.64
CA VAL A 559 -5.02 14.02 -36.79
C VAL A 559 -3.55 13.67 -36.71
N GLY A 560 -3.24 12.52 -36.09
CA GLY A 560 -1.88 12.01 -36.03
C GLY A 560 -1.34 11.86 -37.45
N LYS A 561 -0.38 12.70 -37.85
CA LYS A 561 0.49 12.43 -39.01
C LYS A 561 1.39 11.24 -38.63
N THR A 562 0.83 10.03 -38.59
CA THR A 562 1.51 8.79 -38.23
C THR A 562 2.29 8.19 -39.42
N SER A 563 2.77 9.01 -40.34
CA SER A 563 3.74 8.57 -41.33
C SER A 563 5.14 8.64 -40.72
N ILE A 564 5.43 7.79 -39.74
CA ILE A 564 6.82 7.54 -39.34
C ILE A 564 7.53 6.94 -40.55
N LYS A 565 8.36 7.73 -41.25
CA LYS A 565 9.32 7.22 -42.22
C LYS A 565 10.40 6.47 -41.44
N MET A 566 10.19 5.18 -41.19
CA MET A 566 11.26 4.33 -40.71
C MET A 566 12.31 4.21 -41.82
N PRO A 567 13.61 4.42 -41.54
CA PRO A 567 14.65 4.10 -42.49
C PRO A 567 14.56 2.60 -42.85
N PRO A 568 14.67 2.23 -44.13
CA PRO A 568 14.53 0.85 -44.56
C PRO A 568 15.57 -0.04 -43.85
N LEU A 569 15.11 -1.20 -43.36
CA LEU A 569 15.98 -2.23 -42.78
C LEU A 569 17.04 -2.60 -43.82
N LYS A 570 18.32 -2.56 -43.43
CA LYS A 570 19.42 -3.03 -44.28
C LYS A 570 19.59 -4.55 -44.06
N PRO A 571 19.10 -5.42 -44.97
CA PRO A 571 19.13 -6.88 -44.76
C PRO A 571 20.56 -7.42 -44.62
N GLU A 572 21.53 -6.72 -45.20
CA GLU A 572 22.96 -7.02 -45.20
C GLU A 572 23.62 -6.92 -43.81
N LYS A 573 22.99 -6.21 -42.86
CA LYS A 573 23.47 -6.10 -41.48
C LYS A 573 22.75 -7.02 -40.49
N ARG A 574 21.82 -7.84 -40.98
CA ARG A 574 21.07 -8.79 -40.15
C ARG A 574 21.99 -9.97 -39.83
N LEU A 575 22.13 -10.32 -38.54
CA LEU A 575 22.92 -11.47 -38.05
C LEU A 575 24.46 -11.36 -38.19
N THR A 576 25.02 -10.19 -38.52
CA THR A 576 26.49 -9.99 -38.65
C THR A 576 27.16 -9.43 -37.39
N GLY A 577 26.48 -9.46 -36.24
CA GLY A 577 27.02 -9.00 -34.97
C GLY A 577 28.06 -9.97 -34.39
N ASN A 578 29.20 -9.45 -33.91
CA ASN A 578 30.21 -10.25 -33.23
C ASN A 578 29.73 -10.66 -31.82
N LEU A 579 29.61 -11.97 -31.58
CA LEU A 579 29.12 -12.56 -30.31
C LEU A 579 30.26 -12.92 -29.34
N GLU A 580 31.52 -12.66 -29.67
CA GLU A 580 32.70 -13.08 -28.88
C GLU A 580 32.71 -12.57 -27.43
N LYS A 581 32.04 -11.44 -27.14
CA LYS A 581 31.92 -10.86 -25.79
C LYS A 581 30.68 -11.32 -25.02
N ILE A 582 29.85 -12.20 -25.59
CA ILE A 582 28.60 -12.65 -24.98
C ILE A 582 28.84 -13.97 -24.27
N THR A 583 29.03 -13.91 -22.96
CA THR A 583 29.14 -15.11 -22.11
C THR A 583 27.75 -15.76 -21.95
N PRO A 584 27.58 -17.06 -22.24
CA PRO A 584 26.30 -17.74 -22.06
C PRO A 584 25.94 -17.82 -20.56
N ALA A 585 24.70 -17.47 -20.22
CA ALA A 585 24.20 -17.39 -18.83
C ALA A 585 24.09 -18.74 -18.09
N ASN A 586 24.64 -19.83 -18.63
CA ASN A 586 24.42 -21.20 -18.18
C ASN A 586 25.74 -21.94 -17.90
N GLU A 587 26.73 -21.28 -17.28
CA GLU A 587 27.78 -22.04 -16.60
C GLU A 587 27.25 -22.56 -15.26
N PRO A 588 27.20 -23.89 -15.02
CA PRO A 588 26.90 -24.41 -13.70
C PRO A 588 28.04 -23.99 -12.76
N SER A 589 27.73 -23.10 -11.81
CA SER A 589 28.66 -22.65 -10.78
C SER A 589 29.26 -23.86 -10.07
N LYS A 590 30.59 -23.95 -10.01
CA LYS A 590 31.35 -24.98 -9.29
C LYS A 590 31.23 -24.79 -7.76
N ASN A 591 30.02 -24.92 -7.19
CA ASN A 591 29.80 -24.87 -5.74
C ASN A 591 29.84 -26.28 -5.11
N GLN A 592 30.88 -27.09 -5.41
CA GLN A 592 31.02 -28.45 -4.87
C GLN A 592 31.16 -28.47 -3.33
N ALA A 593 31.78 -27.46 -2.73
CA ALA A 593 31.97 -27.38 -1.28
C ALA A 593 30.67 -27.14 -0.50
N GLY A 594 29.70 -26.43 -1.10
CA GLY A 594 28.37 -26.23 -0.50
C GLY A 594 27.53 -27.51 -0.51
N ASP A 595 27.65 -28.30 -1.57
CA ASP A 595 26.91 -29.56 -1.74
C ASP A 595 27.39 -30.63 -0.75
N GLU A 596 28.69 -30.72 -0.48
CA GLU A 596 29.24 -31.68 0.50
C GLU A 596 28.85 -31.33 1.94
N LEU A 597 28.90 -30.05 2.32
CA LEU A 597 28.43 -29.58 3.62
C LEU A 597 26.95 -29.93 3.83
N GLN A 598 26.09 -29.63 2.86
CA GLN A 598 24.67 -29.95 2.94
C GLN A 598 24.40 -31.45 3.01
N ALA A 599 25.15 -32.27 2.25
CA ALA A 599 25.04 -33.72 2.29
C ALA A 599 25.38 -34.26 3.70
N ASN A 600 26.45 -33.75 4.32
CA ASN A 600 26.84 -34.14 5.67
C ASN A 600 25.83 -33.68 6.74
N LEU A 601 25.25 -32.50 6.61
CA LEU A 601 24.18 -32.04 7.51
C LEU A 601 22.91 -32.90 7.39
N ARG A 602 22.52 -33.32 6.19
CA ARG A 602 21.39 -34.26 5.99
C ARG A 602 21.68 -35.63 6.60
N LYS A 603 22.89 -36.14 6.43
CA LYS A 603 23.35 -37.38 7.09
C LYS A 603 23.28 -37.25 8.61
N ALA A 604 23.71 -36.11 9.17
CA ALA A 604 23.64 -35.88 10.61
C ALA A 604 22.20 -35.90 11.15
N VAL A 605 21.22 -35.34 10.43
CA VAL A 605 19.80 -35.43 10.81
C VAL A 605 19.32 -36.89 10.83
N ALA A 606 19.72 -37.69 9.85
CA ALA A 606 19.38 -39.12 9.78
C ALA A 606 20.02 -39.91 10.94
N VAL A 607 21.28 -39.63 11.28
CA VAL A 607 21.98 -40.21 12.44
C VAL A 607 21.24 -39.87 13.74
N LEU A 608 20.87 -38.61 13.94
CA LEU A 608 20.10 -38.18 15.12
C LEU A 608 18.74 -38.89 15.21
N GLU A 609 18.09 -39.19 14.09
CA GLU A 609 16.83 -39.96 14.08
C GLU A 609 17.07 -41.43 14.46
N GLN A 610 18.13 -42.05 13.92
CA GLN A 610 18.52 -43.42 14.26
C GLN A 610 18.91 -43.57 15.74
N LEU A 611 19.51 -42.54 16.34
CA LEU A 611 19.87 -42.55 17.76
C LEU A 611 18.66 -42.64 18.70
N LYS A 612 17.47 -42.20 18.27
CA LYS A 612 16.22 -42.40 19.03
C LYS A 612 15.89 -43.89 19.22
N GLN A 613 16.37 -44.75 18.32
CA GLN A 613 16.08 -46.19 18.29
C GLN A 613 17.28 -47.03 18.78
N ARG A 614 18.51 -46.73 18.32
CA ARG A 614 19.68 -47.58 18.53
C ARG A 614 20.50 -47.26 19.79
N LYS A 615 20.36 -46.05 20.36
CA LYS A 615 21.11 -45.54 21.54
C LYS A 615 22.65 -45.72 21.49
N GLN A 616 23.22 -45.99 20.33
CA GLN A 616 24.65 -46.17 20.10
C GLN A 616 25.05 -45.49 18.78
N LEU A 617 26.17 -44.78 18.79
CA LEU A 617 26.81 -44.17 17.62
C LEU A 617 27.78 -45.18 16.97
N ALA A 618 27.72 -45.35 15.65
CA ALA A 618 28.78 -46.03 14.91
C ALA A 618 29.96 -45.08 14.63
N ALA A 619 31.14 -45.62 14.30
CA ALA A 619 32.31 -44.80 13.95
C ALA A 619 32.05 -43.90 12.73
N GLU A 620 31.23 -44.36 11.78
CA GLU A 620 30.83 -43.62 10.58
C GLU A 620 29.92 -42.41 10.88
N ASP A 621 29.24 -42.41 12.02
CA ASP A 621 28.28 -41.37 12.44
C ASP A 621 28.97 -40.13 13.05
N GLN A 622 30.24 -40.28 13.45
CA GLN A 622 31.01 -39.22 14.14
C GLN A 622 31.32 -38.04 13.21
N LEU A 623 31.66 -38.30 11.95
CA LEU A 623 32.01 -37.26 10.99
C LEU A 623 30.80 -36.35 10.69
N PRO A 624 29.61 -36.86 10.28
CA PRO A 624 28.43 -36.03 10.10
C PRO A 624 28.04 -35.23 11.36
N LEU A 625 28.14 -35.84 12.55
CA LEU A 625 27.80 -35.17 13.80
C LEU A 625 28.78 -34.05 14.15
N SER A 626 30.09 -34.23 13.90
CA SER A 626 31.09 -33.18 14.10
C SER A 626 30.91 -31.99 13.14
N VAL A 627 30.52 -32.26 11.88
CA VAL A 627 30.18 -31.23 10.90
C VAL A 627 28.92 -30.48 11.32
N ALA A 628 27.92 -31.19 11.83
CA ALA A 628 26.71 -30.60 12.40
C ALA A 628 27.01 -29.73 13.63
N GLU A 629 27.87 -30.17 14.55
CA GLU A 629 28.29 -29.37 15.71
C GLU A 629 28.96 -28.07 15.24
N LYS A 630 29.89 -28.15 14.28
CA LYS A 630 30.58 -26.97 13.74
C LYS A 630 29.59 -25.99 13.09
N ALA A 631 28.66 -26.48 12.28
CA ALA A 631 27.66 -25.64 11.62
C ALA A 631 26.69 -24.97 12.62
N ILE A 632 26.25 -25.70 13.64
CA ILE A 632 25.42 -25.14 14.73
C ILE A 632 26.24 -24.14 15.54
N SER A 633 27.52 -24.41 15.81
CA SER A 633 28.41 -23.48 16.52
C SER A 633 28.58 -22.17 15.76
N GLU A 634 28.75 -22.21 14.44
CA GLU A 634 28.84 -20.99 13.61
C GLU A 634 27.55 -20.16 13.66
N LYS A 635 26.38 -20.83 13.67
CA LYS A 635 25.10 -20.14 13.88
C LYS A 635 24.88 -19.65 15.30
N ALA A 636 25.36 -20.38 16.31
CA ALA A 636 25.29 -19.97 17.71
C ALA A 636 26.16 -18.75 18.02
N ILE A 637 27.21 -18.48 17.25
CA ILE A 637 27.95 -17.21 17.35
C ILE A 637 27.06 -16.04 16.93
N GLN A 638 26.34 -16.18 15.81
CA GLN A 638 25.48 -15.11 15.27
C GLN A 638 24.17 -14.94 16.08
N GLN A 639 23.57 -16.07 16.49
CA GLN A 639 22.26 -16.14 17.13
C GLN A 639 22.31 -17.09 18.35
N PRO A 640 22.99 -16.67 19.44
CA PRO A 640 23.22 -17.53 20.60
C PRO A 640 21.93 -17.95 21.30
N GLY A 641 20.95 -17.05 21.46
CA GLY A 641 19.67 -17.38 22.10
C GLY A 641 18.91 -18.52 21.41
N GLU A 642 19.07 -18.69 20.10
CA GLU A 642 18.35 -19.70 19.32
C GLU A 642 19.14 -21.02 19.16
N PHE A 643 20.45 -20.95 18.91
CA PHE A 643 21.25 -22.12 18.54
C PHE A 643 22.10 -22.68 19.69
N LEU A 644 22.31 -21.95 20.79
CA LEU A 644 23.09 -22.45 21.93
C LEU A 644 22.48 -23.70 22.60
N PRO A 645 21.16 -23.77 22.86
CA PRO A 645 20.56 -24.97 23.45
C PRO A 645 20.71 -26.22 22.57
N ALA A 646 20.74 -26.02 21.23
CA ALA A 646 20.99 -27.09 20.28
C ALA A 646 22.47 -27.49 20.25
N LEU A 647 23.40 -26.53 20.39
CA LEU A 647 24.83 -26.81 20.48
C LEU A 647 25.17 -27.61 21.74
N SER A 648 24.61 -27.23 22.89
CA SER A 648 24.79 -27.99 24.14
C SER A 648 24.21 -29.40 24.03
N ALA A 649 23.05 -29.54 23.36
CA ALA A 649 22.43 -30.83 23.11
C ALA A 649 23.29 -31.74 22.21
N VAL A 650 23.82 -31.23 21.09
CA VAL A 650 24.71 -32.00 20.20
C VAL A 650 25.98 -32.45 20.90
N ARG A 651 26.57 -31.59 21.75
CA ARG A 651 27.74 -31.95 22.57
C ARG A 651 27.45 -33.05 23.59
N ALA A 652 26.33 -32.93 24.30
CA ALA A 652 25.90 -33.95 25.26
C ALA A 652 25.68 -35.30 24.57
N ILE A 653 25.08 -35.30 23.37
CA ILE A 653 24.88 -36.49 22.54
C ILE A 653 26.23 -37.10 22.09
N GLY A 654 27.20 -36.27 21.70
CA GLY A 654 28.54 -36.73 21.30
C GLY A 654 29.36 -37.33 22.44
N GLN A 655 29.25 -36.78 23.66
CA GLN A 655 29.97 -37.25 24.84
C GLN A 655 29.34 -38.51 25.47
N ALA A 656 28.00 -38.56 25.54
CA ALA A 656 27.27 -39.63 26.21
C ALA A 656 26.06 -40.10 25.37
N PRO A 657 26.27 -40.76 24.22
CA PRO A 657 25.20 -41.10 23.28
C PRO A 657 24.14 -42.04 23.87
N ALA A 658 24.52 -42.91 24.82
CA ALA A 658 23.61 -43.83 25.49
C ALA A 658 22.66 -43.13 26.49
N ALA A 659 23.02 -41.94 26.97
CA ALA A 659 22.27 -41.14 27.93
C ALA A 659 21.53 -39.96 27.29
N ALA A 660 21.58 -39.82 25.96
CA ALA A 660 20.95 -38.73 25.24
C ALA A 660 19.42 -38.71 25.46
N ALA A 661 18.90 -37.60 25.99
CA ALA A 661 17.47 -37.41 26.15
C ALA A 661 16.81 -37.20 24.78
N LYS A 662 15.59 -37.72 24.58
CA LYS A 662 14.83 -37.53 23.34
C LYS A 662 14.63 -36.05 23.00
N GLN A 663 14.49 -35.20 24.02
CA GLN A 663 14.31 -33.76 23.87
C GLN A 663 15.55 -33.08 23.28
N ASP A 664 16.75 -33.52 23.66
CA ASP A 664 18.01 -32.94 23.17
C ASP A 664 18.26 -33.33 21.71
N ILE A 665 17.89 -34.55 21.32
CA ILE A 665 17.89 -35.00 19.93
C ILE A 665 16.95 -34.12 19.09
N VAL A 666 15.76 -33.81 19.58
CA VAL A 666 14.80 -32.94 18.87
C VAL A 666 15.34 -31.52 18.73
N LYS A 667 15.92 -30.92 19.78
CA LYS A 667 16.55 -29.58 19.73
C LYS A 667 17.64 -29.53 18.65
N ALA A 668 18.51 -30.53 18.62
CA ALA A 668 19.57 -30.65 17.61
C ALA A 668 19.00 -30.77 16.17
N GLN A 669 17.98 -31.61 15.98
CA GLN A 669 17.32 -31.79 14.67
C GLN A 669 16.64 -30.51 14.20
N THR A 670 15.91 -29.80 15.08
CA THR A 670 15.24 -28.54 14.73
C THR A 670 16.25 -27.46 14.31
N ALA A 671 17.39 -27.34 15.01
CA ALA A 671 18.45 -26.43 14.62
C ALA A 671 19.04 -26.77 13.24
N LEU A 672 19.33 -28.05 12.98
CA LEU A 672 19.84 -28.49 11.67
C LEU A 672 18.83 -28.26 10.54
N GLN A 673 17.54 -28.47 10.79
CA GLN A 673 16.48 -28.18 9.82
C GLN A 673 16.42 -26.68 9.51
N LYS A 674 16.55 -25.81 10.51
CA LYS A 674 16.61 -24.34 10.30
C LYS A 674 17.80 -23.95 9.43
N ILE A 675 18.98 -24.53 9.70
CA ILE A 675 20.21 -24.31 8.90
C ILE A 675 20.01 -24.77 7.46
N LEU A 676 19.39 -25.94 7.25
CA LEU A 676 19.12 -26.50 5.92
C LEU A 676 18.04 -25.71 5.15
N ALA A 677 17.03 -25.18 5.85
CA ALA A 677 15.90 -24.46 5.24
C ALA A 677 16.29 -23.07 4.72
N THR A 678 17.30 -22.42 5.31
CA THR A 678 17.76 -21.10 4.85
C THR A 678 18.45 -21.13 3.48
N THR A 679 18.75 -22.33 2.94
CA THR A 679 19.60 -22.51 1.76
C THR A 679 18.87 -22.69 0.42
N THR A 680 17.55 -22.51 0.35
CA THR A 680 16.81 -22.75 -0.91
C THR A 680 15.77 -21.67 -1.21
N ILE A 681 16.26 -20.56 -1.77
CA ILE A 681 15.55 -19.88 -2.86
C ILE A 681 16.59 -19.62 -3.95
N LEU A 682 16.96 -20.68 -4.68
CA LEU A 682 17.57 -20.50 -5.99
C LEU A 682 16.47 -19.91 -6.90
N PRO A 683 16.72 -18.83 -7.66
CA PRO A 683 15.80 -18.38 -8.69
C PRO A 683 15.62 -19.54 -9.67
N GLN A 684 14.51 -20.26 -9.55
CA GLN A 684 14.18 -21.29 -10.51
C GLN A 684 13.90 -20.58 -11.82
N LYS A 685 14.60 -21.01 -12.88
CA LYS A 685 14.31 -20.62 -14.24
C LYS A 685 12.83 -20.90 -14.47
N LYS A 686 12.02 -19.85 -14.47
CA LYS A 686 10.63 -19.92 -14.90
C LYS A 686 10.73 -20.44 -16.33
N ASN A 687 10.29 -21.67 -16.57
CA ASN A 687 10.12 -22.20 -17.91
C ASN A 687 8.94 -21.46 -18.57
N GLU A 688 9.05 -20.14 -18.71
CA GLU A 688 8.33 -19.45 -19.76
C GLU A 688 8.97 -19.95 -21.04
N ARG A 689 8.33 -20.95 -21.64
CA ARG A 689 8.52 -21.23 -23.06
C ARG A 689 8.41 -19.89 -23.75
N ALA A 690 9.52 -19.43 -24.34
CA ALA A 690 9.57 -18.20 -25.11
C ALA A 690 8.28 -18.11 -25.92
N GLY A 691 7.48 -17.08 -25.62
CA GLY A 691 6.14 -16.93 -26.17
C GLY A 691 6.16 -17.10 -27.68
N GLY A 692 5.02 -17.53 -28.24
CA GLY A 692 4.85 -17.96 -29.63
C GLY A 692 5.33 -17.00 -30.73
N LEU A 693 5.89 -15.83 -30.39
CA LEU A 693 6.66 -14.94 -31.26
C LEU A 693 7.76 -15.65 -32.04
N ALA A 694 8.55 -16.54 -31.43
CA ALA A 694 9.59 -17.27 -32.17
C ALA A 694 9.00 -18.25 -33.19
N GLN A 695 7.91 -18.94 -32.83
CA GLN A 695 7.16 -19.81 -33.74
C GLN A 695 6.40 -19.05 -34.83
N TYR A 696 5.91 -17.85 -34.52
CA TYR A 696 5.25 -16.94 -35.45
C TYR A 696 6.26 -16.40 -36.48
N TYR A 697 7.45 -16.00 -36.02
CA TYR A 697 8.53 -15.55 -36.90
C TYR A 697 9.04 -16.67 -37.82
N PHE A 698 9.10 -17.90 -37.33
CA PHE A 698 9.50 -19.06 -38.13
C PHE A 698 8.42 -19.47 -39.14
N LYS A 699 7.13 -19.40 -38.78
CA LYS A 699 6.01 -19.68 -39.69
C LYS A 699 5.88 -18.66 -40.82
N ASN A 700 6.21 -17.40 -40.56
CA ASN A 700 6.12 -16.32 -41.56
C ASN A 700 7.41 -16.13 -42.37
N LEU A 701 8.37 -17.06 -42.29
CA LEU A 701 9.60 -17.06 -43.09
C LEU A 701 9.53 -18.02 -44.28
N SER A 702 8.42 -18.75 -44.41
CA SER A 702 8.17 -19.74 -45.47
C SER A 702 7.01 -19.37 -46.42
N GLU A 703 6.66 -18.09 -46.47
CA GLU A 703 5.93 -17.43 -47.59
C GLU A 703 6.80 -16.28 -48.07
#